data_AF-A0A496VME5-F1
#
_entry.id   AF-A0A496VME5-F1
#
_cell.length_a   1.000
_cell.length_b   1.000
_cell.length_c   1.000
_cell.angle_alpha   90.00
_cell.angle_beta   90.00
_cell.angle_gamma   90.00
#
_symmetry.space_group_name_H-M   'P 1'
#
loop_
_entity.id
_entity.type
_entity.pdbx_description
1 polymer ?
#
loop_
_entity_poly.entity_id
_entity_poly.type
_entity_poly.pdbx_seq_one_letter_code
_entity_poly.pdbx_strand_id
1 'polypeptide(L)'
;MLKHNPFLKNTPLILLGALWFASGQANDAVNFWCADFAQSVNTECTPIDDPVKMAAAFGKGFDTIGGELTLTKIQELPQDSTAALSIKAKNANFNTTSQVAINTTGIKVNTVEFVSSEELIINVTVQAEINAQTQHDITVTTPLNDGTTETVTGVLYITEPSALPEIISIVPSSVKQGANNATVTLYAVGAHFDESSVVDFGDNHITVKEMTVHSENSLTVVLSVDSSALKKLYHITVTTGGETVKDAKDYGFLSVYQSALPEPVTVADDDSTEPVNSPPTDSTDVDEPQINPQPTATNTDNDIDQADTNPDDAVIVANDDSIEPVNSPSTNSTDVDEPQINPQPTATNTDNDIDQADTNPDAVTVTDDESTEPVNSPSTDSTDVDEPQINPQPTATNTDEPLPPLSHPGKIQISPDNSDKVDENAGFYRLTVQRLEGSDGEVSVKVETLGLNQSQIAIAGQDFEINSHTLTWFDGDSDAKELMITLIDDDEFEGDEILNLKLVKVTGDAILESTTLMVTIVDNENDDVEIVPGINGPNTPVIRICPEKGEMKYECSAKNITITDLKVSESGHIDGGTLKGTLENNGWVTNFILESGSQLENNSWVANLMIKPEAVLIGGILTSYIISEGTLIDIDFRGAFVRGGYLGGSIFNNSEVNGYFEDVSLMPNTRIIGGALKGQIEGDPQYPALLESLKVMRNSHLSHIIIGSNVELPNDVTLGDGVVKMENAVAINPAGEVETQALMIGGSSVNDGDFKLQNELSRSDSITIYSRIQVEPAHIGLRAEILICAAYKPLTSPRRKPLFYMIDTEDDIHLWDEEIANLVTFREIESLWEIEDIEIYSGFFDFTGVLNIYFGYRLEDGTVVYNLKTIDATIIE
;
A
#
# COMPACT_ATOMS: atom_id res chain seq x y z
N MET A 1 -31.40 11.81 32.84
CA MET A 1 -31.68 10.62 32.01
C MET A 1 -30.34 10.13 31.47
N LEU A 2 -29.66 9.21 32.18
CA LEU A 2 -28.40 8.57 31.79
C LEU A 2 -28.00 7.61 32.93
N LYS A 3 -28.75 6.50 33.07
CA LYS A 3 -28.42 5.46 34.05
C LYS A 3 -28.88 4.03 33.71
N HIS A 4 -29.68 3.86 32.65
CA HIS A 4 -29.87 2.58 31.96
C HIS A 4 -29.57 2.79 30.48
N ASN A 5 -28.42 2.30 30.02
CA ASN A 5 -28.10 2.02 28.61
C ASN A 5 -26.83 1.14 28.61
N PRO A 6 -26.89 -0.15 28.25
CA PRO A 6 -25.78 -1.09 28.47
C PRO A 6 -24.60 -0.96 27.48
N PHE A 7 -24.63 0.01 26.55
CA PHE A 7 -23.70 0.11 25.41
C PHE A 7 -22.31 0.71 25.68
N LEU A 8 -21.92 0.97 26.94
CA LEU A 8 -20.67 1.66 27.30
C LEU A 8 -19.78 0.83 28.26
N LYS A 9 -19.45 -0.42 27.87
CA LYS A 9 -18.53 -1.28 28.64
C LYS A 9 -17.17 -1.54 27.98
N ASN A 10 -17.06 -1.41 26.66
CA ASN A 10 -15.80 -1.51 25.91
C ASN A 10 -15.53 -0.21 25.12
N THR A 11 -15.07 0.83 25.81
CA THR A 11 -14.57 2.05 25.17
C THR A 11 -13.27 2.45 25.86
N PRO A 12 -12.14 2.62 25.15
CA PRO A 12 -10.87 3.00 25.79
C PRO A 12 -11.01 4.39 26.43
N LEU A 13 -10.52 4.53 27.66
CA LEU A 13 -10.86 5.64 28.56
C LEU A 13 -10.12 6.96 28.27
N ILE A 14 -9.83 7.24 26.99
CA ILE A 14 -8.98 8.36 26.55
C ILE A 14 -9.82 9.61 26.22
N LEU A 15 -11.02 9.44 25.64
CA LEU A 15 -11.81 10.56 25.10
C LEU A 15 -12.56 11.43 26.15
N LEU A 16 -12.35 11.18 27.44
CA LEU A 16 -12.90 11.99 28.54
C LEU A 16 -11.87 12.90 29.22
N GLY A 17 -10.56 12.72 28.96
CA GLY A 17 -9.51 13.62 29.48
C GLY A 17 -9.40 14.92 28.68
N ALA A 18 -9.46 14.82 27.35
CA ALA A 18 -9.26 15.97 26.44
C ALA A 18 -10.25 17.12 26.66
N LEU A 19 -11.52 16.81 27.00
CA LEU A 19 -12.59 17.78 27.21
C LEU A 19 -12.55 18.51 28.57
N TRP A 20 -11.52 18.30 29.40
CA TRP A 20 -11.40 18.97 30.71
C TRP A 20 -10.17 19.88 30.87
N PHE A 21 -9.19 19.82 29.97
CA PHE A 21 -8.00 20.68 30.04
C PHE A 21 -8.25 22.17 29.70
N ALA A 22 -9.41 22.50 29.11
CA ALA A 22 -9.76 23.85 28.68
C ALA A 22 -10.25 24.82 29.79
N SER A 23 -10.25 24.40 31.08
CA SER A 23 -10.87 25.18 32.17
C SER A 23 -9.96 25.63 33.33
N GLY A 24 -8.65 25.36 33.27
CA GLY A 24 -7.64 26.16 33.99
C GLY A 24 -7.63 26.12 35.53
N GLN A 25 -8.02 25.02 36.18
CA GLN A 25 -7.89 24.85 37.65
C GLN A 25 -7.19 23.53 38.02
N ALA A 26 -5.88 23.59 38.27
CA ALA A 26 -5.02 22.40 38.36
C ALA A 26 -4.64 21.92 39.79
N ASN A 27 -4.99 22.66 40.86
CA ASN A 27 -4.39 22.41 42.19
C ASN A 27 -5.16 21.43 43.10
N ASP A 28 -6.47 21.25 42.93
CA ASP A 28 -7.28 20.46 43.88
C ASP A 28 -7.34 18.95 43.55
N ALA A 29 -7.01 18.55 42.31
CA ALA A 29 -7.03 17.15 41.89
C ALA A 29 -5.91 16.30 42.49
N VAL A 30 -4.73 16.91 42.74
CA VAL A 30 -3.49 16.21 43.15
C VAL A 30 -3.64 15.47 44.49
N ASN A 31 -4.49 15.98 45.39
CA ASN A 31 -4.70 15.38 46.72
C ASN A 31 -5.62 14.15 46.72
N PHE A 32 -6.32 13.85 45.63
CA PHE A 32 -7.23 12.69 45.57
C PHE A 32 -6.52 11.40 45.12
N TRP A 33 -5.64 11.50 44.11
CA TRP A 33 -4.94 10.33 43.54
C TRP A 33 -3.84 9.73 44.44
N CYS A 34 -3.30 10.50 45.39
CA CYS A 34 -2.19 10.04 46.23
C CYS A 34 -2.60 9.02 47.31
N ALA A 35 -3.90 8.77 47.51
CA ALA A 35 -4.42 7.87 48.56
C ALA A 35 -4.54 6.40 48.12
N ASP A 36 -4.99 6.13 46.89
CA ASP A 36 -5.28 4.76 46.44
C ASP A 36 -4.02 4.02 45.97
N PHE A 37 -3.09 4.71 45.29
CA PHE A 37 -1.88 4.08 44.77
C PHE A 37 -0.90 3.62 45.88
N ALA A 38 -0.94 4.27 47.05
CA ALA A 38 -0.05 3.96 48.17
C ALA A 38 -0.31 2.58 48.82
N GLN A 39 -1.50 1.98 48.59
CA GLN A 39 -1.89 0.70 49.19
C GLN A 39 -1.41 -0.54 48.41
N SER A 40 -0.90 -0.39 47.19
CA SER A 40 -0.53 -1.52 46.32
C SER A 40 0.94 -1.96 46.43
N VAL A 41 1.87 -1.03 46.74
CA VAL A 41 3.33 -1.26 46.62
C VAL A 41 4.16 -0.98 47.87
N ASN A 42 3.55 -0.47 48.96
CA ASN A 42 4.17 -0.38 50.30
C ASN A 42 5.53 0.36 50.36
N THR A 43 5.65 1.48 49.64
CA THR A 43 6.82 2.38 49.63
C THR A 43 6.44 3.81 50.05
N GLU A 44 7.27 4.47 50.85
CA GLU A 44 6.99 5.84 51.34
C GLU A 44 7.16 6.90 50.24
N CYS A 45 6.09 7.63 49.92
CA CYS A 45 6.16 8.81 49.06
C CYS A 45 6.83 9.98 49.78
N THR A 46 7.90 10.54 49.19
CA THR A 46 8.43 11.86 49.55
C THR A 46 8.06 12.88 48.47
N PRO A 47 7.70 14.13 48.82
CA PRO A 47 7.39 15.16 47.82
C PRO A 47 8.60 15.53 46.96
N ILE A 48 8.37 15.78 45.67
CA ILE A 48 9.41 16.21 44.70
C ILE A 48 8.98 17.55 44.10
N ASP A 49 9.58 18.64 44.58
CA ASP A 49 9.23 20.04 44.25
C ASP A 49 9.75 20.52 42.86
N ASP A 50 9.79 19.66 41.85
CA ASP A 50 10.49 19.94 40.58
C ASP A 50 9.73 19.43 39.33
N PRO A 51 8.96 20.31 38.64
CA PRO A 51 8.20 19.95 37.44
C PRO A 51 9.07 19.45 36.27
N VAL A 52 10.34 19.87 36.19
CA VAL A 52 11.23 19.50 35.07
C VAL A 52 11.52 17.98 35.09
N LYS A 53 11.52 17.38 36.27
CA LYS A 53 11.70 15.92 36.43
C LYS A 53 10.47 15.11 36.03
N MET A 54 9.28 15.70 36.00
CA MET A 54 8.08 14.99 35.56
C MET A 54 8.10 14.74 34.05
N ALA A 55 8.57 15.72 33.26
CA ALA A 55 8.81 15.54 31.82
C ALA A 55 9.84 14.44 31.55
N ALA A 56 10.96 14.44 32.29
CA ALA A 56 12.01 13.42 32.18
C ALA A 56 11.59 12.01 32.66
N ALA A 57 10.51 11.89 33.44
CA ALA A 57 9.96 10.61 33.88
C ALA A 57 8.95 10.01 32.89
N PHE A 58 8.10 10.85 32.28
CA PHE A 58 7.17 10.39 31.23
C PHE A 58 7.90 10.10 29.91
N GLY A 59 8.90 10.90 29.54
CA GLY A 59 9.71 10.70 28.32
C GLY A 59 10.72 9.54 28.38
N LYS A 60 10.55 8.57 29.29
CA LYS A 60 11.40 7.36 29.41
C LYS A 60 10.60 6.07 29.65
N GLY A 61 9.30 6.09 29.31
CA GLY A 61 8.38 4.98 29.55
C GLY A 61 7.81 4.27 28.31
N PHE A 62 8.08 4.76 27.09
CA PHE A 62 7.45 4.23 25.87
C PHE A 62 8.40 3.88 24.70
N ASP A 63 9.63 4.42 24.67
CA ASP A 63 10.65 4.00 23.68
C ASP A 63 11.45 2.78 24.18
N THR A 64 10.82 1.60 24.21
CA THR A 64 11.52 0.28 24.23
C THR A 64 10.59 -0.91 23.99
N ILE A 65 9.74 -0.85 22.95
CA ILE A 65 9.23 -2.06 22.29
C ILE A 65 9.91 -2.12 20.93
N GLY A 66 10.88 -3.02 20.80
CA GLY A 66 11.69 -3.13 19.58
C GLY A 66 10.90 -3.71 18.43
N GLY A 67 10.33 -2.85 17.59
CA GLY A 67 10.31 -3.11 16.15
C GLY A 67 11.76 -3.06 15.67
N GLU A 68 12.16 -4.03 14.85
CA GLU A 68 13.53 -4.09 14.33
C GLU A 68 13.69 -2.95 13.30
N LEU A 69 14.59 -2.00 13.58
CA LEU A 69 14.88 -0.88 12.67
C LEU A 69 15.75 -1.37 11.51
N THR A 70 15.12 -2.09 10.59
CA THR A 70 15.71 -2.57 9.34
C THR A 70 15.62 -1.50 8.25
N LEU A 71 16.69 -1.34 7.47
CA LEU A 71 16.64 -0.54 6.24
C LEU A 71 15.67 -1.18 5.24
N THR A 72 14.79 -0.38 4.63
CA THR A 72 13.64 -0.89 3.85
C THR A 72 14.00 -1.43 2.45
N LYS A 73 15.29 -1.68 2.19
CA LYS A 73 15.82 -2.13 0.90
C LYS A 73 17.28 -2.60 1.03
N ILE A 74 17.61 -3.78 0.51
CA ILE A 74 19.01 -4.18 0.22
C ILE A 74 19.63 -3.19 -0.78
N GLN A 75 20.82 -2.69 -0.45
CA GLN A 75 21.58 -1.81 -1.33
C GLN A 75 22.74 -2.59 -1.97
N GLU A 76 22.86 -2.51 -3.29
CA GLU A 76 23.89 -3.19 -4.09
C GLU A 76 24.96 -2.20 -4.56
N LEU A 77 26.22 -2.64 -4.68
CA LEU A 77 27.28 -1.93 -5.43
C LEU A 77 28.31 -2.88 -6.06
N PRO A 78 28.72 -2.67 -7.33
CA PRO A 78 29.84 -3.41 -7.93
C PRO A 78 31.19 -3.17 -7.25
N GLN A 79 32.11 -4.12 -7.38
CA GLN A 79 33.55 -3.89 -7.22
C GLN A 79 34.04 -2.70 -8.06
N ASP A 80 35.08 -2.02 -7.57
CA ASP A 80 35.74 -0.84 -8.17
C ASP A 80 34.83 0.37 -8.48
N SER A 81 33.64 0.40 -7.87
CA SER A 81 32.66 1.47 -8.05
C SER A 81 32.81 2.62 -7.04
N THR A 82 32.21 3.77 -7.37
CA THR A 82 31.88 4.81 -6.40
C THR A 82 30.51 5.38 -6.72
N ALA A 83 29.61 5.39 -5.74
CA ALA A 83 28.21 5.75 -5.91
C ALA A 83 27.66 6.46 -4.67
N ALA A 84 26.47 7.03 -4.79
CA ALA A 84 25.72 7.53 -3.63
C ALA A 84 24.50 6.65 -3.34
N LEU A 85 24.19 6.44 -2.06
CA LEU A 85 23.19 5.50 -1.56
C LEU A 85 22.21 6.25 -0.65
N SER A 86 20.91 6.03 -0.84
CA SER A 86 19.88 6.51 0.09
C SER A 86 19.63 5.44 1.16
N ILE A 87 19.79 5.85 2.42
CA ILE A 87 19.56 5.03 3.62
C ILE A 87 18.25 5.51 4.22
N LYS A 88 17.18 4.71 4.07
CA LYS A 88 15.85 5.00 4.63
C LYS A 88 15.50 4.04 5.78
N ALA A 89 14.96 4.58 6.87
CA ALA A 89 14.53 3.82 8.03
C ALA A 89 13.29 4.47 8.70
N LYS A 90 12.19 3.72 8.78
CA LYS A 90 10.92 4.18 9.35
C LYS A 90 11.00 4.34 10.87
N ASN A 91 10.47 5.44 11.40
CA ASN A 91 10.56 5.88 12.80
C ASN A 91 11.99 6.18 13.29
N ALA A 92 12.98 6.33 12.41
CA ALA A 92 14.34 6.71 12.81
C ALA A 92 14.41 8.18 13.22
N ASN A 93 15.47 8.54 13.95
CA ASN A 93 15.71 9.87 14.51
C ASN A 93 16.97 10.52 13.91
N PHE A 94 17.27 10.19 12.65
CA PHE A 94 18.46 10.65 11.95
C PHE A 94 18.60 12.17 12.00
N ASN A 95 19.84 12.63 12.03
CA ASN A 95 20.19 14.04 12.15
C ASN A 95 21.61 14.30 11.63
N THR A 96 22.00 15.57 11.53
CA THR A 96 23.31 16.03 11.04
C THR A 96 24.54 15.54 11.84
N THR A 97 24.35 14.80 12.94
CA THR A 97 25.43 14.14 13.71
C THR A 97 25.40 12.62 13.64
N SER A 98 24.48 12.04 12.85
CA SER A 98 24.43 10.60 12.58
C SER A 98 25.68 10.14 11.85
N GLN A 99 26.22 9.00 12.27
CA GLN A 99 27.46 8.43 11.71
C GLN A 99 27.13 7.09 11.07
N VAL A 100 27.61 6.87 9.84
CA VAL A 100 27.44 5.61 9.13
C VAL A 100 28.78 4.88 9.06
N ALA A 101 28.79 3.64 9.54
CA ALA A 101 29.95 2.76 9.53
C ALA A 101 29.66 1.49 8.72
N ILE A 102 30.59 1.13 7.84
CA ILE A 102 30.63 -0.16 7.15
C ILE A 102 31.99 -0.74 7.51
N ASN A 103 32.03 -1.71 8.43
CA ASN A 103 33.27 -2.11 9.12
C ASN A 103 34.12 -3.12 8.31
N THR A 104 34.20 -2.90 6.99
CA THR A 104 34.81 -3.81 6.00
C THR A 104 36.08 -3.19 5.41
N THR A 105 37.18 -3.94 5.41
CA THR A 105 38.42 -3.50 4.74
C THR A 105 38.21 -3.45 3.22
N GLY A 106 38.17 -2.24 2.65
CA GLY A 106 38.04 -1.99 1.21
C GLY A 106 36.73 -1.30 0.80
N ILE A 107 35.75 -1.19 1.71
CA ILE A 107 34.60 -0.30 1.56
C ILE A 107 34.91 0.99 2.31
N LYS A 108 34.60 2.15 1.71
CA LYS A 108 34.83 3.45 2.33
C LYS A 108 33.63 4.36 2.14
N VAL A 109 32.98 4.73 3.25
CA VAL A 109 32.09 5.89 3.30
C VAL A 109 32.95 7.15 3.11
N ASN A 110 32.62 7.94 2.10
CA ASN A 110 33.30 9.17 1.71
C ASN A 110 32.66 10.40 2.36
N THR A 111 31.33 10.46 2.34
CA THR A 111 30.49 11.50 2.94
C THR A 111 29.24 10.89 3.54
N VAL A 112 28.66 11.59 4.52
CA VAL A 112 27.31 11.37 5.03
C VAL A 112 26.59 12.72 4.97
N GLU A 113 25.42 12.73 4.36
CA GLU A 113 24.55 13.89 4.17
C GLU A 113 23.18 13.59 4.77
N PHE A 114 22.60 14.57 5.46
CA PHE A 114 21.33 14.45 6.16
C PHE A 114 20.20 15.03 5.31
N VAL A 115 19.16 14.23 5.05
CA VAL A 115 18.00 14.64 4.24
C VAL A 115 16.77 14.83 5.13
N SER A 116 16.43 13.84 5.96
CA SER A 116 15.32 13.88 6.91
C SER A 116 15.59 12.98 8.11
N SER A 117 14.72 12.99 9.13
CA SER A 117 14.81 12.07 10.27
C SER A 117 14.77 10.58 9.88
N GLU A 118 14.21 10.26 8.71
CA GLU A 118 14.12 8.90 8.19
C GLU A 118 15.07 8.65 7.00
N GLU A 119 15.82 9.66 6.51
CA GLU A 119 16.69 9.53 5.34
C GLU A 119 18.07 10.20 5.49
N LEU A 120 19.12 9.42 5.22
CA LEU A 120 20.48 9.89 4.97
C LEU A 120 20.90 9.53 3.54
N ILE A 121 21.80 10.33 2.96
CA ILE A 121 22.52 9.98 1.73
C ILE A 121 24.00 9.79 2.08
N ILE A 122 24.59 8.69 1.62
CA ILE A 122 26.03 8.43 1.78
C ILE A 122 26.72 8.24 0.43
N ASN A 123 27.91 8.79 0.25
CA ASN A 123 28.76 8.42 -0.89
C ASN A 123 29.72 7.31 -0.45
N VAL A 124 29.82 6.23 -1.23
CA VAL A 124 30.60 5.02 -0.91
C VAL A 124 31.50 4.65 -2.09
N THR A 125 32.76 4.34 -1.79
CA THR A 125 33.69 3.68 -2.73
C THR A 125 33.89 2.23 -2.32
N VAL A 126 33.90 1.32 -3.30
CA VAL A 126 34.21 -0.11 -3.16
C VAL A 126 35.50 -0.38 -3.92
N GLN A 127 36.50 -1.01 -3.30
CA GLN A 127 37.76 -1.36 -3.97
C GLN A 127 37.65 -2.68 -4.74
N ALA A 128 38.30 -2.78 -5.92
CA ALA A 128 38.37 -4.00 -6.73
C ALA A 128 38.86 -5.27 -6.00
N GLU A 129 39.63 -5.12 -4.91
CA GLU A 129 40.24 -6.24 -4.16
C GLU A 129 39.33 -6.81 -3.04
N ILE A 130 38.09 -6.33 -2.92
CA ILE A 130 37.06 -6.95 -2.06
C ILE A 130 36.46 -8.17 -2.76
N ASN A 131 36.17 -9.24 -2.01
CA ASN A 131 35.43 -10.38 -2.53
C ASN A 131 34.06 -9.91 -3.07
N ALA A 132 33.70 -10.27 -4.29
CA ALA A 132 32.33 -10.13 -4.77
C ALA A 132 31.39 -11.13 -4.06
N GLN A 133 30.09 -10.90 -4.23
CA GLN A 133 28.99 -11.68 -3.67
C GLN A 133 28.94 -11.73 -2.12
N THR A 134 29.59 -10.78 -1.43
CA THR A 134 29.58 -10.69 0.03
C THR A 134 28.66 -9.61 0.57
N GLN A 135 28.01 -9.94 1.68
CA GLN A 135 27.14 -9.08 2.48
C GLN A 135 27.97 -8.32 3.53
N HIS A 136 27.64 -7.05 3.76
CA HIS A 136 28.28 -6.20 4.77
C HIS A 136 27.27 -5.35 5.53
N ASP A 137 27.42 -5.31 6.84
CA ASP A 137 26.56 -4.53 7.72
C ASP A 137 26.82 -3.03 7.54
N ILE A 138 25.78 -2.30 7.13
CA ILE A 138 25.67 -0.85 7.31
C ILE A 138 25.15 -0.62 8.72
N THR A 139 25.93 0.06 9.56
CA THR A 139 25.48 0.51 10.89
C THR A 139 25.36 2.04 10.87
N VAL A 140 24.15 2.56 11.12
CA VAL A 140 23.94 3.99 11.41
C VAL A 140 23.84 4.16 12.91
N THR A 141 24.68 5.01 13.50
CA THR A 141 24.60 5.39 14.91
C THR A 141 24.22 6.86 15.02
N THR A 142 23.12 7.12 15.74
CA THR A 142 22.48 8.43 15.77
C THR A 142 22.42 8.93 17.22
N PRO A 143 23.17 10.00 17.57
CA PRO A 143 23.09 10.61 18.89
C PRO A 143 21.70 11.23 19.14
N LEU A 144 21.11 10.93 20.30
CA LEU A 144 19.80 11.46 20.71
C LEU A 144 19.94 12.58 21.75
N ASN A 145 18.93 13.45 21.80
CA ASN A 145 18.92 14.67 22.64
C ASN A 145 18.97 14.40 24.16
N ASP A 146 18.69 13.18 24.62
CA ASP A 146 18.76 12.79 26.03
C ASP A 146 20.15 12.27 26.46
N GLY A 147 21.09 12.14 25.51
CA GLY A 147 22.44 11.60 25.73
C GLY A 147 22.59 10.10 25.45
N THR A 148 21.56 9.42 24.94
CA THR A 148 21.66 8.05 24.41
C THR A 148 21.97 8.04 22.90
N THR A 149 22.02 6.85 22.30
CA THR A 149 22.24 6.65 20.86
C THR A 149 21.24 5.64 20.32
N GLU A 150 20.51 6.03 19.28
CA GLU A 150 19.81 5.11 18.39
C GLU A 150 20.85 4.37 17.52
N THR A 151 20.51 3.16 17.09
CA THR A 151 21.31 2.43 16.10
C THR A 151 20.39 1.65 15.16
N VAL A 152 20.59 1.88 13.86
CA VAL A 152 19.86 1.24 12.75
C VAL A 152 20.85 0.37 11.99
N THR A 153 20.43 -0.82 11.58
CA THR A 153 21.25 -1.77 10.84
C THR A 153 20.58 -2.21 9.55
N GLY A 154 21.39 -2.38 8.50
CA GLY A 154 20.96 -2.93 7.23
C GLY A 154 22.16 -3.35 6.38
N VAL A 155 21.93 -3.54 5.08
CA VAL A 155 22.80 -4.38 4.25
C VAL A 155 23.31 -3.66 3.02
N LEU A 156 24.64 -3.68 2.84
CA LEU A 156 25.31 -3.44 1.57
C LEU A 156 25.78 -4.79 1.00
N TYR A 157 25.33 -5.13 -0.21
CA TYR A 157 25.80 -6.28 -0.97
C TYR A 157 26.79 -5.83 -2.04
N ILE A 158 27.96 -6.49 -2.12
CA ILE A 158 28.96 -6.19 -3.16
C ILE A 158 28.82 -7.19 -4.30
N THR A 159 28.58 -6.68 -5.51
CA THR A 159 28.49 -7.49 -6.74
C THR A 159 29.84 -7.56 -7.48
N GLU A 160 29.93 -8.48 -8.44
CA GLU A 160 31.07 -8.55 -9.38
C GLU A 160 31.21 -7.22 -10.18
N PRO A 161 32.39 -6.92 -10.76
CA PRO A 161 32.53 -5.74 -11.62
C PRO A 161 31.58 -5.83 -12.82
N SER A 162 30.86 -4.73 -13.12
CA SER A 162 29.95 -4.73 -14.28
C SER A 162 30.74 -4.91 -15.58
N ALA A 163 30.21 -5.73 -16.48
CA ALA A 163 30.86 -6.11 -17.73
C ALA A 163 30.59 -5.13 -18.89
N LEU A 164 29.73 -4.13 -18.67
CA LEU A 164 29.32 -3.08 -19.60
C LEU A 164 29.33 -1.71 -18.88
N PRO A 165 29.44 -0.59 -19.61
CA PRO A 165 29.32 0.73 -19.00
C PRO A 165 27.88 0.98 -18.55
N GLU A 166 27.71 1.30 -17.28
CA GLU A 166 26.41 1.24 -16.60
C GLU A 166 26.29 2.34 -15.53
N ILE A 167 25.17 3.08 -15.52
CA ILE A 167 24.80 4.01 -14.45
C ILE A 167 24.28 3.15 -13.30
N ILE A 168 24.80 3.39 -12.09
CA ILE A 168 24.50 2.60 -10.88
C ILE A 168 23.85 3.42 -9.76
N SER A 169 23.85 4.75 -9.86
CA SER A 169 23.20 5.64 -8.89
C SER A 169 22.96 7.05 -9.47
N ILE A 170 21.90 7.70 -8.98
CA ILE A 170 21.60 9.11 -9.17
C ILE A 170 21.28 9.74 -7.80
N VAL A 171 21.81 10.93 -7.52
CA VAL A 171 21.49 11.70 -6.30
C VAL A 171 21.24 13.20 -6.60
N PRO A 172 20.14 13.78 -6.09
CA PRO A 172 18.97 13.10 -5.54
C PRO A 172 18.28 12.24 -6.62
N SER A 173 17.74 11.10 -6.23
CA SER A 173 16.96 10.21 -7.13
C SER A 173 15.53 10.69 -7.36
N SER A 174 15.14 11.83 -6.79
CA SER A 174 13.86 12.47 -7.01
C SER A 174 14.02 13.97 -7.32
N VAL A 175 13.21 14.48 -8.24
CA VAL A 175 13.19 15.90 -8.64
C VAL A 175 11.74 16.41 -8.72
N LYS A 176 11.51 17.66 -8.29
CA LYS A 176 10.19 18.28 -8.31
C LYS A 176 9.77 18.71 -9.73
N GLN A 177 8.51 18.48 -10.09
CA GLN A 177 7.83 19.15 -11.21
C GLN A 177 7.98 20.68 -11.12
N GLY A 178 8.17 21.33 -12.28
CA GLY A 178 8.44 22.78 -12.39
C GLY A 178 9.83 23.22 -11.89
N ALA A 179 10.67 22.30 -11.39
CA ALA A 179 12.00 22.64 -10.90
C ALA A 179 12.90 23.10 -12.05
N ASN A 180 13.25 24.40 -12.02
CA ASN A 180 13.94 25.05 -13.13
C ASN A 180 15.47 24.92 -13.12
N ASN A 181 16.06 24.53 -12.00
CA ASN A 181 17.51 24.28 -11.86
C ASN A 181 17.75 23.13 -10.88
N ALA A 182 17.13 21.96 -11.12
CA ALA A 182 17.31 20.79 -10.28
C ALA A 182 18.65 20.13 -10.58
N THR A 183 19.55 20.09 -9.60
CA THR A 183 20.89 19.52 -9.77
C THR A 183 20.88 18.05 -9.38
N VAL A 184 21.19 17.14 -10.32
CA VAL A 184 21.34 15.71 -10.05
C VAL A 184 22.70 15.20 -10.50
N THR A 185 23.31 14.32 -9.71
CA THR A 185 24.63 13.73 -9.96
C THR A 185 24.49 12.26 -10.27
N LEU A 186 25.02 11.85 -11.42
CA LEU A 186 25.08 10.47 -11.88
C LEU A 186 26.39 9.82 -11.43
N TYR A 187 26.30 8.55 -11.07
CA TYR A 187 27.42 7.66 -10.81
C TYR A 187 27.29 6.42 -11.69
N ALA A 188 28.37 6.08 -12.38
CA ALA A 188 28.47 4.95 -13.28
C ALA A 188 29.66 4.04 -12.91
N VAL A 189 29.74 2.90 -13.59
CA VAL A 189 30.88 1.99 -13.59
C VAL A 189 31.23 1.66 -15.05
N GLY A 190 32.53 1.55 -15.35
CA GLY A 190 33.04 1.21 -16.68
C GLY A 190 32.84 2.26 -17.78
N ALA A 191 32.29 3.43 -17.46
CA ALA A 191 31.96 4.49 -18.41
C ALA A 191 33.15 5.41 -18.75
N HIS A 192 33.03 6.12 -19.87
CA HIS A 192 34.02 7.10 -20.35
C HIS A 192 33.43 8.51 -20.54
N PHE A 193 32.74 9.06 -19.53
CA PHE A 193 32.15 10.40 -19.58
C PHE A 193 33.20 11.50 -19.82
N ASP A 194 32.93 12.39 -20.78
CA ASP A 194 33.70 13.61 -21.05
C ASP A 194 32.79 14.79 -21.43
N GLU A 195 33.37 15.96 -21.72
CA GLU A 195 32.63 17.20 -22.06
C GLU A 195 31.80 17.12 -23.37
N SER A 196 31.84 15.98 -24.10
CA SER A 196 31.01 15.71 -25.27
C SER A 196 29.83 14.77 -25.00
N SER A 197 29.67 14.32 -23.75
CA SER A 197 28.58 13.44 -23.32
C SER A 197 27.21 14.12 -23.49
N VAL A 198 26.23 13.36 -23.95
CA VAL A 198 24.83 13.79 -24.06
C VAL A 198 24.00 12.94 -23.10
N VAL A 199 23.35 13.59 -22.14
CA VAL A 199 22.46 12.96 -21.15
C VAL A 199 21.01 13.13 -21.62
N ASP A 200 20.27 12.04 -21.64
CA ASP A 200 18.87 11.96 -22.05
C ASP A 200 18.06 11.21 -20.96
N PHE A 201 16.84 11.68 -20.70
CA PHE A 201 15.88 11.12 -19.73
C PHE A 201 14.66 10.47 -20.41
N GLY A 202 14.67 10.37 -21.74
CA GLY A 202 13.63 9.70 -22.53
C GLY A 202 12.29 10.44 -22.64
N ASP A 203 12.22 11.70 -22.20
CA ASP A 203 10.98 12.48 -22.13
C ASP A 203 11.25 13.96 -22.38
N ASN A 204 10.47 14.59 -23.27
CA ASN A 204 10.69 15.97 -23.70
C ASN A 204 10.37 17.03 -22.64
N HIS A 205 9.74 16.64 -21.52
CA HIS A 205 9.42 17.51 -20.39
C HIS A 205 10.55 17.56 -19.33
N ILE A 206 11.62 16.78 -19.52
CA ILE A 206 12.87 16.84 -18.72
C ILE A 206 14.01 17.30 -19.63
N THR A 207 14.55 18.49 -19.38
CA THR A 207 15.59 19.09 -20.22
C THR A 207 16.87 19.35 -19.46
N VAL A 208 18.00 18.87 -19.99
CA VAL A 208 19.34 19.16 -19.47
C VAL A 208 19.76 20.56 -19.91
N LYS A 209 19.92 21.47 -18.94
CA LYS A 209 20.35 22.86 -19.15
C LYS A 209 21.87 22.99 -19.17
N GLU A 210 22.53 22.37 -18.19
CA GLU A 210 23.99 22.37 -18.03
C GLU A 210 24.47 20.99 -17.59
N MET A 211 25.73 20.67 -17.92
CA MET A 211 26.43 19.45 -17.50
C MET A 211 27.80 19.82 -16.95
N THR A 212 28.33 19.04 -16.01
CA THR A 212 29.70 19.16 -15.50
C THR A 212 30.22 17.77 -15.18
N VAL A 213 31.31 17.36 -15.82
CA VAL A 213 31.93 16.04 -15.61
C VAL A 213 32.96 16.12 -14.48
N HIS A 214 32.88 15.19 -13.53
CA HIS A 214 33.81 15.09 -12.39
C HIS A 214 34.87 13.99 -12.61
N SER A 215 34.47 12.90 -13.27
CA SER A 215 35.34 11.81 -13.71
C SER A 215 34.70 11.06 -14.88
N GLU A 216 35.45 10.13 -15.48
CA GLU A 216 34.94 9.21 -16.51
C GLU A 216 33.71 8.39 -16.06
N ASN A 217 33.50 8.25 -14.74
CA ASN A 217 32.40 7.53 -14.12
C ASN A 217 31.42 8.42 -13.33
N SER A 218 31.53 9.75 -13.35
CA SER A 218 30.57 10.63 -12.66
C SER A 218 30.47 12.03 -13.26
N LEU A 219 29.24 12.50 -13.39
CA LEU A 219 28.89 13.84 -13.85
C LEU A 219 27.67 14.39 -13.10
N THR A 220 27.51 15.70 -13.09
CA THR A 220 26.31 16.39 -12.62
C THR A 220 25.61 17.05 -13.79
N VAL A 221 24.28 16.99 -13.83
CA VAL A 221 23.44 17.79 -14.73
C VAL A 221 22.51 18.71 -13.95
N VAL A 222 22.26 19.89 -14.53
CA VAL A 222 21.22 20.81 -14.09
C VAL A 222 20.01 20.64 -14.99
N LEU A 223 18.87 20.26 -14.42
CA LEU A 223 17.64 19.98 -15.12
C LEU A 223 16.65 21.14 -15.03
N SER A 224 15.91 21.35 -16.12
CA SER A 224 14.54 21.89 -16.05
C SER A 224 13.58 20.72 -16.18
N VAL A 225 12.80 20.47 -15.14
CA VAL A 225 11.65 19.57 -15.18
C VAL A 225 10.40 20.44 -15.29
N ASP A 226 9.57 20.19 -16.30
CA ASP A 226 8.33 20.93 -16.50
C ASP A 226 7.29 20.63 -15.40
N SER A 227 6.25 21.45 -15.27
CA SER A 227 5.10 21.13 -14.42
C SER A 227 4.28 19.95 -14.96
N SER A 228 4.25 19.78 -16.29
CA SER A 228 3.55 18.70 -17.00
C SER A 228 4.29 17.34 -17.03
N ALA A 229 5.55 17.29 -16.61
CA ALA A 229 6.35 16.06 -16.63
C ALA A 229 5.69 14.97 -15.76
N LEU A 230 5.35 13.82 -16.35
CA LEU A 230 4.57 12.74 -15.73
C LEU A 230 5.19 12.25 -14.41
N LYS A 231 4.35 11.91 -13.43
CA LYS A 231 4.76 11.40 -12.11
C LYS A 231 5.10 9.90 -12.18
N LYS A 232 6.27 9.61 -12.76
CA LYS A 232 6.82 8.25 -13.00
C LYS A 232 8.32 8.20 -12.68
N LEU A 233 8.89 7.00 -12.74
CA LEU A 233 10.34 6.81 -12.88
C LEU A 233 10.76 7.01 -14.36
N TYR A 234 11.95 7.58 -14.55
CA TYR A 234 12.52 7.90 -15.86
C TYR A 234 13.83 7.16 -16.07
N HIS A 235 13.96 6.59 -17.27
CA HIS A 235 15.20 5.98 -17.71
C HIS A 235 16.26 7.02 -18.05
N ILE A 236 17.52 6.70 -17.75
CA ILE A 236 18.66 7.58 -18.01
C ILE A 236 19.57 6.93 -19.05
N THR A 237 19.86 7.66 -20.12
CA THR A 237 20.86 7.28 -21.12
C THR A 237 21.91 8.37 -21.25
N VAL A 238 23.20 8.00 -21.17
CA VAL A 238 24.32 8.91 -21.46
C VAL A 238 25.08 8.39 -22.67
N THR A 239 25.22 9.20 -23.71
CA THR A 239 25.97 8.84 -24.92
C THR A 239 27.21 9.70 -25.06
N THR A 240 28.39 9.07 -25.12
CA THR A 240 29.69 9.75 -25.23
C THR A 240 30.43 9.26 -26.46
N GLY A 241 30.48 10.09 -27.50
CA GLY A 241 31.09 9.77 -28.80
C GLY A 241 30.37 8.64 -29.57
N GLY A 242 30.65 7.39 -29.20
CA GLY A 242 30.02 6.18 -29.74
C GLY A 242 29.74 5.11 -28.68
N GLU A 243 29.93 5.44 -27.40
CA GLU A 243 29.52 4.65 -26.25
C GLU A 243 28.15 5.11 -25.78
N THR A 244 27.30 4.18 -25.32
CA THR A 244 25.99 4.47 -24.73
C THR A 244 25.86 3.72 -23.42
N VAL A 245 25.74 4.47 -22.34
CA VAL A 245 25.62 4.05 -20.95
C VAL A 245 24.14 4.16 -20.55
N LYS A 246 23.61 3.17 -19.85
CA LYS A 246 22.20 3.12 -19.39
C LYS A 246 22.11 2.85 -17.89
N ASP A 247 20.92 2.99 -17.32
CA ASP A 247 20.63 2.61 -15.94
C ASP A 247 20.59 1.09 -15.69
N ALA A 248 21.14 0.68 -14.54
CA ALA A 248 21.26 -0.72 -14.08
C ALA A 248 19.95 -1.41 -13.68
N LYS A 249 18.78 -0.80 -13.93
CA LYS A 249 17.46 -1.28 -13.48
C LYS A 249 16.39 -0.90 -14.51
N ASP A 250 15.69 -1.89 -15.04
CA ASP A 250 14.68 -1.77 -16.11
C ASP A 250 13.37 -1.03 -15.74
N TYR A 251 13.37 -0.29 -14.62
CA TYR A 251 12.24 0.51 -14.13
C TYR A 251 12.57 2.01 -14.05
N GLY A 252 13.79 2.42 -14.41
CA GLY A 252 14.24 3.81 -14.39
C GLY A 252 14.74 4.29 -13.02
N PHE A 253 15.52 5.38 -13.03
CA PHE A 253 16.27 5.85 -11.85
C PHE A 253 15.83 7.21 -11.30
N LEU A 254 15.35 8.13 -12.15
CA LEU A 254 14.90 9.44 -11.69
C LEU A 254 13.39 9.43 -11.45
N SER A 255 12.94 9.71 -10.23
CA SER A 255 11.53 9.96 -9.91
C SER A 255 11.17 11.43 -10.10
N VAL A 256 10.10 11.73 -10.83
CA VAL A 256 9.50 13.08 -10.85
C VAL A 256 8.30 13.11 -9.91
N TYR A 257 8.32 14.04 -8.96
CA TYR A 257 7.28 14.19 -7.94
C TYR A 257 6.83 15.65 -7.80
N GLN A 258 5.78 15.89 -7.03
CA GLN A 258 5.37 17.23 -6.63
C GLN A 258 5.55 17.37 -5.12
N SER A 259 6.28 18.39 -4.65
CA SER A 259 6.19 18.76 -3.24
C SER A 259 4.96 19.62 -3.00
N ALA A 260 4.33 19.46 -1.84
CA ALA A 260 3.49 20.49 -1.24
C ALA A 260 4.17 21.87 -1.30
N LEU A 261 3.37 22.95 -1.36
CA LEU A 261 3.89 24.30 -1.53
C LEU A 261 4.76 24.75 -0.34
N PRO A 262 5.69 25.71 -0.54
CA PRO A 262 6.56 26.20 0.53
C PRO A 262 5.79 26.91 1.64
N GLU A 263 6.41 27.01 2.83
CA GLU A 263 5.97 27.93 3.88
C GLU A 263 5.80 29.37 3.34
N PRO A 264 4.83 30.15 3.87
CA PRO A 264 4.55 31.49 3.38
C PRO A 264 5.76 32.41 3.50
N VAL A 265 6.04 33.14 2.41
CA VAL A 265 7.11 34.14 2.37
C VAL A 265 6.90 35.16 3.49
N THR A 266 7.88 35.28 4.37
CA THR A 266 7.91 36.28 5.44
C THR A 266 8.15 37.67 4.85
N VAL A 267 7.07 38.29 4.37
CA VAL A 267 7.03 39.72 4.06
C VAL A 267 7.37 40.47 5.35
N ALA A 268 8.42 41.30 5.31
CA ALA A 268 8.86 42.07 6.48
C ALA A 268 7.80 43.11 6.89
N ASP A 269 7.72 43.38 8.19
CA ASP A 269 6.79 44.38 8.77
C ASP A 269 6.94 45.76 8.11
N ASP A 270 5.92 46.18 7.37
CA ASP A 270 5.66 47.59 7.03
C ASP A 270 4.54 48.11 7.95
N ASP A 271 4.88 48.34 9.24
CA ASP A 271 4.01 49.07 10.17
C ASP A 271 3.99 50.56 9.80
N SER A 272 3.25 50.88 8.75
CA SER A 272 3.18 52.20 8.12
C SER A 272 2.38 53.22 8.97
N THR A 273 2.87 53.53 10.17
CA THR A 273 2.31 54.57 11.05
C THR A 273 2.85 55.97 10.73
N GLU A 274 2.38 56.55 9.63
CA GLU A 274 2.47 58.01 9.40
C GLU A 274 1.64 58.81 10.45
N PRO A 275 1.91 60.12 10.67
CA PRO A 275 2.88 61.00 9.99
C PRO A 275 3.81 61.77 10.96
N VAL A 276 4.72 62.60 10.41
CA VAL A 276 4.77 64.09 10.62
C VAL A 276 6.09 64.73 10.14
N ASN A 277 5.97 65.54 9.08
CA ASN A 277 6.75 66.75 8.74
C ASN A 277 8.30 66.78 8.69
N SER A 278 8.76 67.26 7.52
CA SER A 278 9.68 68.39 7.27
C SER A 278 11.06 68.11 6.64
N PRO A 279 11.60 69.07 5.86
CA PRO A 279 12.52 68.79 4.74
C PRO A 279 13.78 69.71 4.79
N PRO A 280 14.41 70.10 3.66
CA PRO A 280 15.17 69.29 2.69
C PRO A 280 16.62 69.78 2.52
N THR A 281 17.48 69.00 1.86
CA THR A 281 18.75 69.42 1.20
C THR A 281 19.26 68.30 0.28
N ASP A 282 20.05 68.51 -0.78
CA ASP A 282 20.29 69.67 -1.67
C ASP A 282 21.21 69.20 -2.83
N SER A 283 21.15 69.83 -4.01
CA SER A 283 22.08 69.70 -5.18
C SER A 283 22.18 68.31 -5.86
N THR A 284 22.53 68.13 -7.14
CA THR A 284 22.59 68.97 -8.39
C THR A 284 22.62 67.94 -9.55
N ASP A 285 21.77 67.99 -10.59
CA ASP A 285 21.74 68.94 -11.74
C ASP A 285 22.71 68.57 -12.89
N VAL A 286 22.41 69.03 -14.11
CA VAL A 286 23.23 69.04 -15.36
C VAL A 286 23.12 67.86 -16.37
N ASP A 287 22.34 68.15 -17.43
CA ASP A 287 22.50 67.86 -18.89
C ASP A 287 22.20 66.52 -19.62
N GLU A 288 21.47 66.72 -20.74
CA GLU A 288 21.23 65.91 -21.96
C GLU A 288 22.51 65.75 -22.85
N PRO A 289 22.55 65.04 -24.04
CA PRO A 289 21.44 64.69 -24.96
C PRO A 289 21.49 63.34 -25.74
N GLN A 290 20.48 63.16 -26.60
CA GLN A 290 20.27 62.11 -27.60
C GLN A 290 21.28 62.11 -28.78
N ILE A 291 21.48 60.97 -29.47
CA ILE A 291 21.58 60.83 -30.96
C ILE A 291 21.66 59.34 -31.45
N ASN A 292 21.17 59.09 -32.67
CA ASN A 292 21.05 57.81 -33.44
C ASN A 292 22.38 57.50 -34.25
N PRO A 293 22.56 56.51 -35.19
CA PRO A 293 21.65 55.49 -35.77
C PRO A 293 22.23 54.07 -36.12
N GLN A 294 21.39 53.24 -36.78
CA GLN A 294 21.64 52.06 -37.68
C GLN A 294 22.70 52.26 -38.81
N PRO A 295 23.03 51.29 -39.74
CA PRO A 295 22.41 49.99 -40.16
C PRO A 295 23.44 48.79 -40.22
N THR A 296 23.48 47.71 -41.06
CA THR A 296 22.88 47.31 -42.38
C THR A 296 23.06 45.80 -42.75
N ALA A 297 22.00 45.11 -43.23
CA ALA A 297 21.94 43.96 -44.21
C ALA A 297 22.80 42.66 -43.97
N THR A 298 22.75 41.54 -44.74
CA THR A 298 22.07 40.99 -45.97
C THR A 298 21.76 39.48 -45.72
N ASN A 299 20.71 38.78 -46.18
CA ASN A 299 19.88 38.70 -47.41
C ASN A 299 20.41 37.76 -48.54
N THR A 300 19.59 36.77 -48.98
CA THR A 300 19.53 35.97 -50.26
C THR A 300 18.96 34.55 -50.01
N ASP A 301 18.19 33.85 -50.88
CA ASP A 301 17.32 34.23 -52.03
C ASP A 301 16.51 33.01 -52.57
N ASN A 302 15.47 33.24 -53.40
CA ASN A 302 14.82 32.34 -54.39
C ASN A 302 13.90 31.15 -53.96
N ASP A 303 12.76 30.84 -54.62
CA ASP A 303 11.96 31.61 -55.62
C ASP A 303 10.54 30.99 -55.91
N ILE A 304 9.62 31.78 -56.52
CA ILE A 304 8.48 31.38 -57.42
C ILE A 304 7.29 30.56 -56.84
N ASP A 305 5.99 30.78 -57.16
CA ASP A 305 5.31 31.62 -58.18
C ASP A 305 3.97 32.29 -57.69
N GLN A 306 3.24 32.98 -58.59
CA GLN A 306 2.20 34.01 -58.34
C GLN A 306 0.70 33.60 -58.43
N ALA A 307 -0.17 34.40 -57.78
CA ALA A 307 -1.32 35.15 -58.36
C ALA A 307 -2.26 35.67 -57.22
N ASP A 308 -2.30 36.95 -56.84
CA ASP A 308 -2.89 38.15 -57.50
C ASP A 308 -4.43 38.16 -57.64
N THR A 309 -5.12 38.89 -56.73
CA THR A 309 -6.14 39.91 -57.08
C THR A 309 -6.58 40.74 -55.85
N ASN A 310 -6.98 42.00 -56.07
CA ASN A 310 -7.32 43.08 -55.12
C ASN A 310 -8.23 44.11 -55.86
N PRO A 311 -8.85 45.18 -55.29
CA PRO A 311 -9.24 45.57 -53.91
C PRO A 311 -10.76 45.86 -53.78
N ASP A 312 -11.23 46.47 -52.66
CA ASP A 312 -11.83 47.84 -52.65
C ASP A 312 -12.41 48.31 -51.27
N ASP A 313 -11.62 49.13 -50.56
CA ASP A 313 -11.91 50.44 -49.91
C ASP A 313 -13.09 50.78 -48.93
N ALA A 314 -12.81 51.83 -48.13
CA ALA A 314 -13.65 52.68 -47.24
C ALA A 314 -14.14 52.06 -45.89
N VAL A 315 -13.79 52.50 -44.66
CA VAL A 315 -13.29 53.77 -44.02
C VAL A 315 -14.40 54.75 -43.53
N ILE A 316 -14.15 55.43 -42.38
CA ILE A 316 -14.95 56.46 -41.65
C ILE A 316 -15.93 55.89 -40.59
N VAL A 317 -16.12 56.41 -39.35
CA VAL A 317 -15.25 56.96 -38.27
C VAL A 317 -16.13 57.44 -37.06
N ALA A 318 -15.80 56.97 -35.85
CA ALA A 318 -15.93 57.59 -34.49
C ALA A 318 -17.29 58.07 -33.86
N ASN A 319 -17.37 57.83 -32.52
CA ASN A 319 -18.15 58.51 -31.45
C ASN A 319 -19.70 58.35 -31.44
N ASP A 320 -20.45 58.55 -30.33
CA ASP A 320 -20.13 59.17 -29.02
C ASP A 320 -20.93 58.57 -27.82
N ASP A 321 -20.66 59.05 -26.60
CA ASP A 321 -21.06 58.51 -25.28
C ASP A 321 -22.54 58.67 -24.80
N SER A 322 -23.00 57.63 -24.08
CA SER A 322 -23.79 57.67 -22.81
C SER A 322 -25.25 58.19 -22.71
N ILE A 323 -25.99 57.62 -21.72
CA ILE A 323 -26.92 58.24 -20.72
C ILE A 323 -28.13 57.33 -20.37
N GLU A 324 -28.26 56.94 -19.09
CA GLU A 324 -29.49 56.39 -18.46
C GLU A 324 -30.35 57.52 -17.83
N PRO A 325 -31.40 57.28 -16.99
CA PRO A 325 -32.25 56.11 -16.71
C PRO A 325 -33.77 56.44 -16.80
N VAL A 326 -34.67 55.60 -16.23
CA VAL A 326 -35.73 55.98 -15.23
C VAL A 326 -36.97 55.03 -15.20
N ASN A 327 -37.20 54.44 -14.01
CA ASN A 327 -38.45 53.99 -13.37
C ASN A 327 -39.50 53.06 -14.05
N SER A 328 -39.78 51.94 -13.37
CA SER A 328 -41.10 51.31 -13.22
C SER A 328 -42.04 52.15 -12.33
N PRO A 329 -43.39 51.97 -12.39
CA PRO A 329 -44.03 51.12 -11.36
C PRO A 329 -45.25 50.31 -11.86
N SER A 330 -45.88 49.55 -10.94
CA SER A 330 -46.95 48.56 -11.18
C SER A 330 -48.39 49.10 -11.05
N THR A 331 -49.40 48.30 -11.44
CA THR A 331 -50.63 48.03 -10.62
C THR A 331 -51.59 47.00 -11.26
N ASN A 332 -52.24 46.20 -10.40
CA ASN A 332 -53.55 45.50 -10.48
C ASN A 332 -53.95 44.69 -11.76
N SER A 333 -54.45 43.43 -11.71
CA SER A 333 -55.33 42.65 -10.79
C SER A 333 -56.79 42.56 -11.25
N THR A 334 -57.29 41.33 -11.42
CA THR A 334 -58.66 40.88 -11.07
C THR A 334 -58.77 39.34 -11.17
N ASP A 335 -59.34 38.69 -10.16
CA ASP A 335 -59.73 37.26 -10.15
C ASP A 335 -61.03 36.99 -10.94
N VAL A 336 -61.44 35.71 -11.06
CA VAL A 336 -62.77 35.22 -10.61
C VAL A 336 -62.93 33.68 -10.74
N ASP A 337 -63.47 33.07 -9.67
CA ASP A 337 -64.13 31.75 -9.50
C ASP A 337 -63.42 30.38 -9.72
N GLU A 338 -63.25 29.64 -8.61
CA GLU A 338 -63.40 28.16 -8.57
C GLU A 338 -64.89 27.74 -8.66
N PRO A 339 -65.18 26.42 -8.79
CA PRO A 339 -65.85 25.82 -7.63
C PRO A 339 -65.37 24.41 -7.22
N GLN A 340 -65.39 24.16 -5.90
CA GLN A 340 -65.13 22.88 -5.23
C GLN A 340 -66.24 21.83 -5.46
N ILE A 341 -65.88 20.53 -5.39
CA ILE A 341 -66.51 19.46 -4.55
C ILE A 341 -65.96 18.06 -4.91
N ASN A 342 -65.66 17.24 -3.89
CA ASN A 342 -65.26 15.82 -3.97
C ASN A 342 -66.45 14.90 -3.56
N PRO A 343 -66.62 13.71 -4.17
CA PRO A 343 -66.56 12.50 -3.31
C PRO A 343 -65.99 11.21 -3.97
N GLN A 344 -65.25 10.44 -3.16
CA GLN A 344 -64.99 8.98 -3.27
C GLN A 344 -66.25 8.13 -2.93
N PRO A 345 -66.26 6.78 -3.08
CA PRO A 345 -65.50 5.87 -3.97
C PRO A 345 -66.40 4.76 -4.63
N THR A 346 -65.79 3.64 -5.07
CA THR A 346 -66.35 2.32 -5.50
C THR A 346 -66.84 2.15 -6.95
N ALA A 347 -66.87 0.94 -7.56
CA ALA A 347 -66.02 -0.28 -7.48
C ALA A 347 -66.50 -1.36 -8.51
N THR A 348 -65.57 -2.07 -9.19
CA THR A 348 -65.68 -3.41 -9.86
C THR A 348 -64.29 -3.74 -10.43
N ASN A 349 -63.55 -4.84 -10.20
CA ASN A 349 -63.79 -6.28 -10.00
C ASN A 349 -64.20 -7.12 -11.23
N THR A 350 -63.21 -7.76 -11.86
CA THR A 350 -63.11 -9.21 -12.14
C THR A 350 -61.60 -9.56 -12.14
N ASP A 351 -61.00 -10.29 -11.20
CA ASP A 351 -61.30 -11.63 -10.65
C ASP A 351 -60.76 -12.79 -11.51
N ASN A 352 -59.70 -13.43 -11.00
CA ASN A 352 -59.56 -14.88 -10.95
C ASN A 352 -58.52 -15.22 -9.84
N ASP A 353 -58.75 -16.28 -9.05
CA ASP A 353 -58.31 -16.38 -7.64
C ASP A 353 -57.71 -17.78 -7.29
N ILE A 354 -57.36 -18.02 -6.00
CA ILE A 354 -57.12 -19.31 -5.30
C ILE A 354 -55.71 -19.94 -5.53
N ASP A 355 -54.93 -20.37 -4.52
CA ASP A 355 -54.91 -20.20 -3.04
C ASP A 355 -53.46 -20.49 -2.52
N GLN A 356 -52.89 -19.77 -1.54
CA GLN A 356 -52.81 -20.05 -0.07
C GLN A 356 -52.09 -21.36 0.35
N ALA A 357 -51.40 -21.48 1.50
CA ALA A 357 -51.31 -20.69 2.75
C ALA A 357 -49.88 -20.82 3.40
N ASP A 358 -49.49 -20.26 4.57
CA ASP A 358 -50.23 -19.51 5.60
C ASP A 358 -49.33 -18.57 6.47
N THR A 359 -49.97 -17.69 7.25
CA THR A 359 -49.58 -16.76 8.38
C THR A 359 -48.19 -16.89 9.08
N ASN A 360 -47.45 -15.85 9.56
CA ASN A 360 -47.77 -14.51 10.17
C ASN A 360 -48.30 -14.58 11.66
N PRO A 361 -48.20 -13.58 12.59
CA PRO A 361 -47.24 -12.48 12.83
C PRO A 361 -46.85 -12.21 14.35
N ASP A 362 -46.15 -11.07 14.58
CA ASP A 362 -46.36 -10.04 15.65
C ASP A 362 -45.78 -10.10 17.11
N ALA A 363 -44.82 -9.17 17.35
CA ALA A 363 -44.95 -7.96 18.21
C ALA A 363 -44.54 -7.91 19.73
N VAL A 364 -43.52 -7.06 19.99
CA VAL A 364 -43.53 -5.87 20.90
C VAL A 364 -43.11 -5.92 22.41
N THR A 365 -41.97 -5.23 22.68
CA THR A 365 -41.47 -4.50 23.89
C THR A 365 -41.03 -5.14 25.24
N VAL A 366 -39.71 -5.06 25.50
CA VAL A 366 -38.97 -4.33 26.58
C VAL A 366 -39.35 -4.46 28.07
N THR A 367 -38.37 -4.88 28.91
CA THR A 367 -37.92 -4.26 30.21
C THR A 367 -36.53 -4.80 30.65
N ASP A 368 -35.79 -4.04 31.45
CA ASP A 368 -34.45 -4.35 32.03
C ASP A 368 -34.49 -5.24 33.31
N ASP A 369 -33.36 -5.88 33.71
CA ASP A 369 -32.64 -5.63 35.01
C ASP A 369 -31.28 -6.42 35.11
N GLU A 370 -30.48 -6.21 36.17
CA GLU A 370 -29.07 -6.66 36.35
C GLU A 370 -28.83 -7.90 37.28
N SER A 371 -27.79 -8.73 36.98
CA SER A 371 -26.79 -9.38 37.91
C SER A 371 -27.27 -10.26 39.14
N THR A 372 -26.51 -11.13 39.85
CA THR A 372 -25.09 -11.58 39.98
C THR A 372 -25.01 -13.09 40.38
N GLU A 373 -23.81 -13.71 40.41
CA GLU A 373 -23.48 -14.93 41.22
C GLU A 373 -23.03 -14.56 42.67
N PRO A 374 -22.54 -15.44 43.59
CA PRO A 374 -22.50 -16.93 43.70
C PRO A 374 -23.20 -17.48 45.00
N VAL A 375 -22.98 -18.73 45.51
CA VAL A 375 -22.02 -19.16 46.59
C VAL A 375 -22.13 -20.71 46.86
N ASN A 376 -21.11 -21.34 47.50
CA ASN A 376 -20.82 -22.78 47.73
C ASN A 376 -21.07 -23.32 49.19
N SER A 377 -21.22 -24.64 49.42
CA SER A 377 -21.14 -25.40 50.71
C SER A 377 -21.92 -26.76 50.68
N PRO A 378 -22.43 -27.47 51.73
CA PRO A 378 -22.29 -27.44 53.20
C PRO A 378 -21.60 -28.72 53.76
N SER A 379 -21.99 -29.16 54.98
CA SER A 379 -21.56 -30.38 55.68
C SER A 379 -22.67 -30.90 56.62
N THR A 380 -22.56 -32.16 57.07
CA THR A 380 -23.10 -32.59 58.38
C THR A 380 -22.15 -33.54 59.10
N ASP A 381 -21.67 -33.16 60.30
CA ASP A 381 -21.75 -33.96 61.54
C ASP A 381 -21.32 -33.13 62.78
N SER A 382 -21.98 -33.34 63.93
CA SER A 382 -21.52 -33.21 65.34
C SER A 382 -20.88 -31.90 65.88
N THR A 383 -21.16 -31.38 67.09
CA THR A 383 -21.98 -31.86 68.25
C THR A 383 -22.45 -30.72 69.19
N ASP A 384 -23.74 -30.76 69.56
CA ASP A 384 -24.30 -30.68 70.95
C ASP A 384 -24.39 -29.35 71.78
N VAL A 385 -25.37 -29.36 72.72
CA VAL A 385 -25.65 -28.51 73.91
C VAL A 385 -26.55 -27.23 73.79
N ASP A 386 -27.47 -27.07 74.77
CA ASP A 386 -28.59 -26.13 74.87
C ASP A 386 -28.33 -24.71 75.48
N GLU A 387 -29.19 -23.74 75.09
CA GLU A 387 -29.72 -22.55 75.83
C GLU A 387 -28.79 -21.53 76.57
N PRO A 388 -29.22 -20.24 76.75
CA PRO A 388 -30.05 -19.38 75.89
C PRO A 388 -29.63 -17.86 75.86
N GLN A 389 -30.43 -17.03 75.16
CA GLN A 389 -30.63 -15.57 75.33
C GLN A 389 -29.66 -14.50 74.74
N ILE A 390 -30.30 -13.45 74.18
CA ILE A 390 -29.87 -12.04 73.96
C ILE A 390 -29.00 -11.70 72.71
N ASN A 391 -29.56 -10.80 71.89
CA ASN A 391 -29.00 -10.04 70.75
C ASN A 391 -28.47 -8.66 71.27
N PRO A 392 -27.59 -7.85 70.61
CA PRO A 392 -27.44 -7.75 69.15
C PRO A 392 -26.04 -7.44 68.56
N GLN A 393 -26.04 -7.19 67.23
CA GLN A 393 -25.01 -6.56 66.39
C GLN A 393 -23.86 -7.49 65.90
N PRO A 394 -23.17 -7.15 64.78
CA PRO A 394 -23.38 -7.96 63.57
C PRO A 394 -22.07 -8.46 62.90
N THR A 395 -22.07 -9.73 62.50
CA THR A 395 -21.04 -10.32 61.64
C THR A 395 -21.72 -11.31 60.70
N ALA A 396 -21.34 -11.32 59.43
CA ALA A 396 -21.91 -12.22 58.42
C ALA A 396 -20.80 -13.02 57.73
N THR A 397 -20.97 -14.34 57.69
CA THR A 397 -20.25 -15.28 56.80
C THR A 397 -20.99 -16.61 56.76
N ASN A 398 -20.91 -17.27 55.60
CA ASN A 398 -21.12 -18.69 55.33
C ASN A 398 -22.53 -19.26 55.63
N THR A 399 -23.33 -19.34 54.57
CA THR A 399 -24.24 -20.47 54.30
C THR A 399 -23.96 -21.00 52.90
N ASP A 400 -24.52 -22.17 52.61
CA ASP A 400 -23.71 -23.23 52.06
C ASP A 400 -24.58 -24.25 51.27
N GLU A 401 -24.42 -24.34 49.94
CA GLU A 401 -25.00 -25.37 49.05
C GLU A 401 -24.06 -25.58 47.83
N PRO A 402 -23.88 -26.79 47.24
CA PRO A 402 -22.56 -27.16 46.69
C PRO A 402 -22.24 -26.70 45.27
N LEU A 403 -20.97 -26.31 45.08
CA LEU A 403 -20.35 -26.29 43.76
C LEU A 403 -20.12 -27.72 43.25
N PRO A 404 -20.54 -28.04 42.00
CA PRO A 404 -20.08 -29.26 41.34
C PRO A 404 -18.54 -29.21 41.17
N PRO A 405 -17.87 -30.38 41.12
CA PRO A 405 -16.44 -30.40 40.83
C PRO A 405 -16.18 -29.73 39.48
N LEU A 406 -15.22 -28.80 39.46
CA LEU A 406 -14.76 -28.18 38.22
C LEU A 406 -14.18 -29.30 37.34
N SER A 407 -14.73 -29.48 36.14
CA SER A 407 -14.26 -30.51 35.22
C SER A 407 -12.90 -30.11 34.65
N HIS A 408 -11.93 -31.01 34.72
CA HIS A 408 -10.61 -30.87 34.15
C HIS A 408 -10.47 -31.84 32.96
N PRO A 409 -10.96 -31.47 31.76
CA PRO A 409 -10.84 -32.32 30.56
C PRO A 409 -9.40 -32.47 30.07
N GLY A 410 -8.50 -31.60 30.54
CA GLY A 410 -7.07 -31.64 30.27
C GLY A 410 -6.64 -30.91 29.01
N LYS A 411 -5.35 -30.94 28.76
CA LYS A 411 -4.69 -30.43 27.57
C LYS A 411 -4.30 -31.58 26.65
N ILE A 412 -4.52 -31.42 25.34
CA ILE A 412 -4.07 -32.34 24.30
C ILE A 412 -2.88 -31.72 23.56
N GLN A 413 -1.77 -32.44 23.50
CA GLN A 413 -0.57 -32.02 22.77
C GLN A 413 0.11 -33.18 22.05
N ILE A 414 0.80 -32.88 20.95
CA ILE A 414 1.83 -33.76 20.40
C ILE A 414 2.96 -33.87 21.43
N SER A 415 3.47 -35.09 21.67
CA SER A 415 4.58 -35.31 22.60
C SER A 415 5.86 -34.60 22.11
N PRO A 416 6.60 -33.89 22.99
CA PRO A 416 7.92 -33.34 22.66
C PRO A 416 9.00 -34.42 22.50
N ASP A 417 8.71 -35.67 22.91
CA ASP A 417 9.61 -36.82 22.76
C ASP A 417 9.50 -37.52 21.38
N ASN A 418 8.69 -36.99 20.46
CA ASN A 418 8.60 -37.51 19.08
C ASN A 418 9.84 -37.09 18.28
N SER A 419 10.31 -37.97 17.39
CA SER A 419 11.45 -37.68 16.51
C SER A 419 11.07 -36.66 15.43
N ASP A 420 11.94 -35.68 15.18
CA ASP A 420 11.85 -34.72 14.08
C ASP A 420 12.35 -35.30 12.74
N LYS A 421 13.01 -36.47 12.77
CA LYS A 421 13.45 -37.23 11.58
C LYS A 421 13.07 -38.71 11.64
N VAL A 422 12.97 -39.36 10.48
CA VAL A 422 12.81 -40.81 10.33
C VAL A 422 13.41 -41.27 9.00
N ASP A 423 14.10 -42.41 8.99
CA ASP A 423 14.58 -43.04 7.74
C ASP A 423 13.39 -43.65 6.99
N GLU A 424 13.34 -43.54 5.67
CA GLU A 424 12.19 -43.97 4.84
C GLU A 424 11.90 -45.49 4.98
N ASN A 425 12.93 -46.32 4.82
CA ASN A 425 12.88 -47.77 5.03
C ASN A 425 12.62 -48.20 6.50
N ALA A 426 12.44 -47.27 7.44
CA ALA A 426 11.90 -47.62 8.77
C ALA A 426 10.46 -48.16 8.67
N GLY A 427 9.74 -47.88 7.58
CA GLY A 427 8.43 -48.47 7.22
C GLY A 427 7.26 -48.00 8.09
N PHE A 428 7.51 -47.35 9.24
CA PHE A 428 6.50 -46.58 9.95
C PHE A 428 7.11 -45.44 10.79
N TYR A 429 6.44 -44.30 10.76
CA TYR A 429 6.60 -43.24 11.76
C TYR A 429 5.63 -43.44 12.92
N ARG A 430 6.08 -43.16 14.15
CA ARG A 430 5.28 -43.27 15.38
C ARG A 430 5.00 -41.88 15.96
N LEU A 431 3.79 -41.37 15.73
CA LEU A 431 3.31 -40.15 16.35
C LEU A 431 2.72 -40.45 17.74
N THR A 432 3.27 -39.85 18.79
CA THR A 432 2.76 -39.93 20.17
C THR A 432 2.02 -38.66 20.55
N VAL A 433 0.79 -38.78 21.05
CA VAL A 433 -0.05 -37.66 21.53
C VAL A 433 -0.40 -37.88 23.01
N GLN A 434 -0.29 -36.82 23.81
CA GLN A 434 -0.46 -36.84 25.26
C GLN A 434 -1.73 -36.09 25.69
N ARG A 435 -2.36 -36.56 26.78
CA ARG A 435 -3.39 -35.84 27.53
C ARG A 435 -2.83 -35.50 28.92
N LEU A 436 -2.67 -34.21 29.21
CA LEU A 436 -2.03 -33.69 30.42
C LEU A 436 -3.01 -32.83 31.25
N GLU A 437 -2.67 -32.56 32.51
CA GLU A 437 -3.38 -31.62 33.40
C GLU A 437 -4.89 -31.90 33.65
N GLY A 438 -5.43 -33.01 33.17
CA GLY A 438 -6.82 -33.42 33.39
C GLY A 438 -7.17 -34.71 32.65
N SER A 439 -8.24 -35.39 33.09
CA SER A 439 -8.76 -36.61 32.47
C SER A 439 -10.29 -36.74 32.52
N ASP A 440 -11.00 -35.70 32.98
CA ASP A 440 -12.45 -35.76 33.17
C ASP A 440 -13.18 -35.75 31.82
N GLY A 441 -14.14 -36.63 31.62
CA GLY A 441 -14.91 -36.73 30.38
C GLY A 441 -14.15 -37.36 29.20
N GLU A 442 -14.93 -37.75 28.18
CA GLU A 442 -14.40 -38.32 26.93
C GLU A 442 -13.91 -37.20 25.99
N VAL A 443 -12.64 -37.28 25.61
CA VAL A 443 -11.95 -36.32 24.74
C VAL A 443 -11.46 -37.06 23.51
N SER A 444 -11.67 -36.48 22.34
CA SER A 444 -11.13 -37.01 21.08
C SER A 444 -10.45 -35.91 20.29
N VAL A 445 -9.48 -36.27 19.46
CA VAL A 445 -8.82 -35.38 18.50
C VAL A 445 -8.56 -36.15 17.20
N LYS A 446 -8.70 -35.49 16.06
CA LYS A 446 -8.33 -36.07 14.77
C LYS A 446 -6.94 -35.63 14.36
N VAL A 447 -6.13 -36.56 13.86
CA VAL A 447 -4.89 -36.26 13.13
C VAL A 447 -5.22 -36.04 11.65
N GLU A 448 -4.81 -34.90 11.10
CA GLU A 448 -4.85 -34.60 9.66
C GLU A 448 -3.45 -34.16 9.21
N THR A 449 -3.02 -34.59 8.03
CA THR A 449 -1.79 -34.09 7.40
C THR A 449 -2.04 -32.72 6.78
N LEU A 450 -1.01 -31.87 6.79
CA LEU A 450 -1.03 -30.60 6.08
C LEU A 450 -0.29 -30.77 4.76
N GLY A 451 -1.02 -30.78 3.66
CA GLY A 451 -0.44 -30.39 2.38
C GLY A 451 -0.07 -28.90 2.44
N LEU A 452 1.19 -28.62 2.74
CA LEU A 452 1.79 -27.32 2.40
C LEU A 452 2.22 -27.38 0.93
N ASN A 453 2.44 -26.22 0.32
CA ASN A 453 2.93 -26.14 -1.06
C ASN A 453 4.31 -25.50 -1.04
N GLN A 454 5.31 -26.36 -0.91
CA GLN A 454 6.75 -26.07 -0.92
C GLN A 454 7.44 -27.28 -1.57
N SER A 455 8.67 -27.11 -2.04
CA SER A 455 9.51 -28.21 -2.49
C SER A 455 9.91 -29.11 -1.31
N GLN A 456 10.17 -30.41 -1.54
CA GLN A 456 10.51 -31.41 -0.52
C GLN A 456 9.38 -31.65 0.51
N ILE A 457 8.23 -32.13 0.02
CA ILE A 457 7.04 -32.43 0.85
C ILE A 457 6.47 -33.78 0.45
N ALA A 458 6.47 -34.67 1.45
CA ALA A 458 5.87 -35.98 1.43
C ALA A 458 4.44 -35.97 0.87
N ILE A 459 4.19 -36.76 -0.18
CA ILE A 459 2.93 -36.91 -0.89
C ILE A 459 2.19 -38.16 -0.39
N ALA A 460 1.02 -37.94 0.20
CA ALA A 460 0.17 -39.03 0.71
C ALA A 460 -0.22 -40.03 -0.40
N GLY A 461 0.32 -41.26 -0.31
CA GLY A 461 0.14 -42.34 -1.27
C GLY A 461 1.30 -42.55 -2.26
N GLN A 462 2.39 -41.79 -2.14
CA GLN A 462 3.67 -42.07 -2.81
C GLN A 462 4.72 -42.53 -1.79
N ASP A 463 4.96 -41.69 -0.78
CA ASP A 463 6.05 -41.82 0.22
C ASP A 463 5.52 -42.06 1.66
N PHE A 464 4.23 -41.80 1.93
CA PHE A 464 3.55 -42.29 3.14
C PHE A 464 2.05 -42.60 2.96
N GLU A 465 1.52 -43.54 3.76
CA GLU A 465 0.07 -43.74 3.94
C GLU A 465 -0.38 -43.37 5.37
N ILE A 466 -1.34 -42.44 5.48
CA ILE A 466 -2.07 -42.17 6.72
C ILE A 466 -3.54 -42.61 6.61
N ASN A 467 -3.91 -43.63 7.40
CA ASN A 467 -5.30 -43.93 7.67
C ASN A 467 -5.85 -42.82 8.58
N SER A 468 -6.80 -42.00 8.09
CA SER A 468 -7.26 -40.82 8.84
C SER A 468 -7.84 -41.20 10.21
N HIS A 469 -7.15 -40.85 11.29
CA HIS A 469 -7.36 -41.43 12.60
C HIS A 469 -7.88 -40.41 13.63
N THR A 470 -8.83 -40.86 14.45
CA THR A 470 -9.26 -40.13 15.65
C THR A 470 -8.70 -40.85 16.87
N LEU A 471 -7.90 -40.14 17.67
CA LEU A 471 -7.43 -40.61 18.97
C LEU A 471 -8.46 -40.22 20.02
N THR A 472 -8.92 -41.17 20.83
CA THR A 472 -9.91 -40.96 21.89
C THR A 472 -9.34 -41.38 23.24
N TRP A 473 -9.54 -40.54 24.24
CA TRP A 473 -9.39 -40.81 25.66
C TRP A 473 -10.78 -40.87 26.27
N PHE A 474 -11.11 -41.97 26.93
CA PHE A 474 -12.36 -42.07 27.68
C PHE A 474 -12.32 -41.24 28.98
N ASP A 475 -13.46 -41.13 29.65
CA ASP A 475 -13.54 -40.55 30.99
C ASP A 475 -12.55 -41.25 31.96
N GLY A 476 -11.67 -40.48 32.59
CA GLY A 476 -10.60 -40.96 33.47
C GLY A 476 -9.32 -41.45 32.76
N ASP A 477 -9.26 -41.47 31.42
CA ASP A 477 -8.09 -41.89 30.65
C ASP A 477 -7.14 -40.71 30.39
N SER A 478 -5.87 -40.84 30.82
CA SER A 478 -4.77 -39.91 30.53
C SER A 478 -3.55 -40.59 29.89
N ASP A 479 -3.65 -41.87 29.51
CA ASP A 479 -2.52 -42.58 28.89
C ASP A 479 -2.23 -42.00 27.50
N ALA A 480 -0.95 -41.81 27.17
CA ALA A 480 -0.55 -41.36 25.84
C ALA A 480 -1.05 -42.33 24.75
N LYS A 481 -1.44 -41.78 23.60
CA LYS A 481 -1.96 -42.53 22.46
C LYS A 481 -0.98 -42.45 21.29
N GLU A 482 -0.74 -43.58 20.65
CA GLU A 482 0.19 -43.71 19.52
C GLU A 482 -0.59 -43.87 18.21
N LEU A 483 -0.18 -43.16 17.18
CA LEU A 483 -0.59 -43.38 15.79
C LEU A 483 0.63 -43.86 14.99
N MET A 484 0.45 -44.96 14.27
CA MET A 484 1.43 -45.48 13.33
C MET A 484 1.06 -44.94 11.94
N ILE A 485 1.96 -44.19 11.32
CA ILE A 485 1.86 -43.74 9.93
C ILE A 485 2.78 -44.66 9.13
N THR A 486 2.28 -45.27 8.06
CA THR A 486 3.10 -46.14 7.21
C THR A 486 3.97 -45.28 6.32
N LEU A 487 5.26 -45.53 6.30
CA LEU A 487 6.17 -45.00 5.28
C LEU A 487 6.16 -45.97 4.09
N ILE A 488 6.26 -45.43 2.89
CA ILE A 488 6.50 -46.20 1.66
C ILE A 488 8.02 -46.13 1.40
N ASP A 489 8.56 -47.18 0.79
CA ASP A 489 10.00 -47.44 0.62
C ASP A 489 10.13 -47.99 -0.81
N ASP A 490 10.85 -47.29 -1.70
CA ASP A 490 11.01 -47.70 -3.10
C ASP A 490 12.47 -47.78 -3.60
N ASP A 491 12.77 -47.40 -4.85
CA ASP A 491 14.07 -47.55 -5.52
C ASP A 491 14.52 -46.23 -6.23
N GLU A 492 13.80 -45.10 -6.07
CA GLU A 492 14.07 -43.81 -6.74
C GLU A 492 14.60 -42.74 -5.75
N PHE A 493 15.63 -41.97 -6.14
CA PHE A 493 16.21 -40.90 -5.28
C PHE A 493 15.41 -39.61 -5.39
N GLU A 494 14.69 -39.25 -4.32
CA GLU A 494 13.86 -38.06 -4.23
C GLU A 494 14.47 -36.99 -3.29
N GLY A 495 15.21 -37.42 -2.26
CA GLY A 495 15.93 -36.63 -1.24
C GLY A 495 15.05 -36.24 -0.04
N ASP A 496 15.68 -35.91 1.12
CA ASP A 496 15.00 -35.53 2.39
C ASP A 496 13.69 -34.74 2.18
N GLU A 497 12.55 -35.30 2.62
CA GLU A 497 11.18 -34.79 2.42
C GLU A 497 10.48 -34.43 3.73
N ILE A 498 9.48 -33.53 3.73
CA ILE A 498 8.83 -33.05 4.96
C ILE A 498 7.36 -33.49 5.09
N LEU A 499 7.11 -34.44 6.00
CA LEU A 499 5.77 -34.83 6.46
C LEU A 499 5.26 -33.86 7.54
N ASN A 500 4.16 -33.17 7.25
CA ASN A 500 3.54 -32.20 8.15
C ASN A 500 2.25 -32.75 8.79
N LEU A 501 2.20 -32.80 10.12
CA LEU A 501 1.11 -33.38 10.92
C LEU A 501 0.42 -32.32 11.79
N LYS A 502 -0.92 -32.34 11.85
CA LYS A 502 -1.72 -31.43 12.69
C LYS A 502 -2.83 -32.13 13.47
N LEU A 503 -2.99 -31.71 14.72
CA LEU A 503 -4.14 -32.03 15.57
C LEU A 503 -5.30 -31.05 15.31
N VAL A 504 -6.48 -31.59 15.03
CA VAL A 504 -7.69 -30.82 14.73
C VAL A 504 -8.94 -31.46 15.35
N LYS A 505 -10.06 -30.72 15.34
CA LYS A 505 -11.40 -31.25 15.69
C LYS A 505 -11.43 -31.91 17.09
N VAL A 506 -10.87 -31.21 18.08
CA VAL A 506 -10.89 -31.63 19.49
C VAL A 506 -12.32 -31.61 20.04
N THR A 507 -12.64 -32.55 20.94
CA THR A 507 -13.95 -32.66 21.61
C THR A 507 -13.82 -32.76 23.13
N GLY A 508 -14.92 -32.52 23.86
CA GLY A 508 -14.95 -32.69 25.32
C GLY A 508 -14.26 -31.57 26.09
N ASP A 509 -14.30 -30.34 25.56
CA ASP A 509 -13.80 -29.10 26.18
C ASP A 509 -12.31 -29.08 26.57
N ALA A 510 -11.54 -30.06 26.08
CA ALA A 510 -10.08 -30.10 26.24
C ALA A 510 -9.37 -29.01 25.43
N ILE A 511 -8.29 -28.47 26.01
CA ILE A 511 -7.49 -27.41 25.42
C ILE A 511 -6.42 -28.01 24.50
N LEU A 512 -6.19 -27.43 23.33
CA LEU A 512 -5.07 -27.79 22.46
C LEU A 512 -3.84 -26.91 22.77
N GLU A 513 -2.66 -27.52 22.88
CA GLU A 513 -1.39 -26.82 23.16
C GLU A 513 -0.42 -26.99 21.98
N SER A 514 0.53 -27.95 22.01
CA SER A 514 1.33 -28.27 20.81
C SER A 514 0.50 -29.05 19.79
N THR A 515 0.13 -28.40 18.67
CA THR A 515 -0.81 -28.96 17.68
C THR A 515 -0.20 -29.40 16.36
N THR A 516 1.07 -29.08 16.09
CA THR A 516 1.73 -29.32 14.80
C THR A 516 3.10 -29.95 14.99
N LEU A 517 3.44 -30.89 14.11
CA LEU A 517 4.76 -31.52 14.05
C LEU A 517 5.20 -31.60 12.60
N MET A 518 6.47 -31.27 12.36
CA MET A 518 7.16 -31.48 11.09
C MET A 518 8.12 -32.65 11.29
N VAL A 519 8.15 -33.57 10.33
CA VAL A 519 9.02 -34.75 10.36
C VAL A 519 9.75 -34.82 9.02
N THR A 520 11.08 -34.85 9.04
CA THR A 520 11.84 -35.17 7.83
C THR A 520 11.85 -36.67 7.60
N ILE A 521 11.28 -37.12 6.50
CA ILE A 521 11.57 -38.45 5.92
C ILE A 521 12.96 -38.34 5.28
N VAL A 522 13.85 -39.25 5.64
CA VAL A 522 15.22 -39.32 5.11
C VAL A 522 15.28 -40.49 4.15
N ASP A 523 15.29 -40.14 2.86
CA ASP A 523 15.60 -40.97 1.71
C ASP A 523 16.85 -41.83 1.97
N ASN A 524 16.83 -43.11 1.54
CA ASN A 524 17.94 -44.05 1.75
C ASN A 524 18.74 -44.40 0.47
N GLU A 525 18.46 -43.71 -0.63
CA GLU A 525 18.90 -44.05 -1.98
C GLU A 525 20.09 -43.17 -2.36
N ASN A 526 21.31 -43.67 -2.10
CA ASN A 526 22.52 -42.94 -2.49
C ASN A 526 22.52 -42.58 -3.99
N ASP A 527 22.81 -41.31 -4.31
CA ASP A 527 23.28 -40.82 -5.64
C ASP A 527 24.70 -41.36 -5.97
N ASP A 528 24.88 -42.67 -5.86
CA ASP A 528 26.15 -43.39 -5.97
C ASP A 528 26.52 -43.66 -7.44
N VAL A 529 26.68 -42.59 -8.23
CA VAL A 529 27.17 -42.67 -9.61
C VAL A 529 28.66 -43.06 -9.61
N GLU A 530 28.96 -44.36 -9.55
CA GLU A 530 30.34 -44.88 -9.61
C GLU A 530 31.02 -44.46 -10.94
N ILE A 531 31.95 -43.51 -10.85
CA ILE A 531 32.56 -42.87 -12.01
C ILE A 531 33.53 -43.83 -12.72
N VAL A 532 33.05 -44.55 -13.74
CA VAL A 532 33.89 -45.35 -14.65
C VAL A 532 34.38 -44.48 -15.83
N PRO A 533 35.68 -44.14 -15.93
CA PRO A 533 36.15 -43.19 -16.94
C PRO A 533 36.23 -43.80 -18.36
N GLY A 534 35.22 -43.53 -19.18
CA GLY A 534 35.34 -43.50 -20.64
C GLY A 534 34.59 -44.58 -21.42
N ILE A 535 33.31 -44.33 -21.71
CA ILE A 535 32.57 -44.97 -22.81
C ILE A 535 31.97 -43.87 -23.69
N ASN A 536 32.45 -43.72 -24.93
CA ASN A 536 31.78 -42.91 -25.94
C ASN A 536 30.75 -43.79 -26.67
N GLY A 537 29.45 -43.60 -26.38
CA GLY A 537 28.35 -44.33 -27.02
C GLY A 537 27.17 -43.37 -27.34
N PRO A 538 26.41 -43.60 -28.42
CA PRO A 538 25.45 -42.61 -28.92
C PRO A 538 24.12 -42.50 -28.13
N ASN A 539 23.87 -43.40 -27.17
CA ASN A 539 22.61 -43.49 -26.41
C ASN A 539 22.85 -43.59 -24.88
N THR A 540 23.79 -42.81 -24.33
CA THR A 540 23.82 -42.56 -22.88
C THR A 540 22.96 -41.33 -22.56
N PRO A 541 22.08 -41.35 -21.54
CA PRO A 541 21.43 -40.13 -21.10
C PRO A 541 22.49 -39.15 -20.63
N VAL A 542 22.52 -37.96 -21.24
CA VAL A 542 23.38 -36.87 -20.76
C VAL A 542 22.63 -36.19 -19.63
N ILE A 543 22.93 -36.56 -18.39
CA ILE A 543 22.46 -35.81 -17.21
C ILE A 543 22.98 -34.38 -17.37
N ARG A 544 22.06 -33.42 -17.49
CA ARG A 544 22.38 -32.01 -17.64
C ARG A 544 22.26 -31.36 -16.28
N ILE A 545 23.39 -31.19 -15.61
CA ILE A 545 23.48 -30.38 -14.39
C ILE A 545 22.96 -28.97 -14.73
N CYS A 546 22.04 -28.41 -13.93
CA CYS A 546 21.60 -27.04 -14.15
C CYS A 546 22.77 -26.06 -13.98
N PRO A 547 22.90 -25.05 -14.87
CA PRO A 547 23.88 -23.99 -14.68
C PRO A 547 23.41 -23.02 -13.59
N GLU A 548 24.25 -22.78 -12.58
CA GLU A 548 24.03 -21.77 -11.52
C GLU A 548 23.86 -20.34 -12.07
N LYS A 549 24.41 -20.07 -13.26
CA LYS A 549 24.33 -18.80 -13.98
C LYS A 549 24.59 -18.94 -15.48
N GLY A 550 24.19 -17.94 -16.27
CA GLY A 550 24.35 -17.88 -17.72
C GLY A 550 23.03 -18.08 -18.46
N GLU A 551 22.97 -19.06 -19.36
CA GLU A 551 21.78 -19.31 -20.18
C GLU A 551 21.51 -20.82 -20.32
N MET A 552 20.26 -21.24 -20.09
CA MET A 552 19.81 -22.62 -20.25
C MET A 552 18.70 -22.79 -21.29
N LYS A 553 18.72 -23.92 -22.01
CA LYS A 553 17.86 -24.21 -23.18
C LYS A 553 17.35 -25.65 -23.20
N TYR A 554 17.25 -26.25 -22.03
CA TYR A 554 16.91 -27.66 -21.83
C TYR A 554 16.30 -27.85 -20.44
N GLU A 555 15.69 -29.00 -20.25
CA GLU A 555 15.19 -29.49 -18.96
C GLU A 555 16.36 -29.91 -18.04
N CYS A 556 16.33 -29.48 -16.78
CA CYS A 556 17.20 -29.93 -15.70
C CYS A 556 16.56 -29.67 -14.32
N SER A 557 16.97 -30.41 -13.29
CA SER A 557 16.62 -30.07 -11.90
C SER A 557 17.76 -29.32 -11.21
N ALA A 558 17.39 -28.30 -10.43
CA ALA A 558 18.27 -27.53 -9.57
C ALA A 558 17.91 -27.71 -8.07
N LYS A 559 17.26 -28.83 -7.69
CA LYS A 559 17.19 -29.29 -6.28
C LYS A 559 18.56 -29.10 -5.62
N ASN A 560 18.60 -28.42 -4.47
CA ASN A 560 19.81 -28.05 -3.71
C ASN A 560 20.86 -27.15 -4.42
N ILE A 561 20.56 -26.58 -5.59
CA ILE A 561 21.43 -25.63 -6.30
C ILE A 561 20.95 -24.19 -6.01
N THR A 562 21.92 -23.29 -5.77
CA THR A 562 21.67 -21.85 -5.74
C THR A 562 21.93 -21.24 -7.12
N ILE A 563 20.90 -20.66 -7.72
CA ILE A 563 20.96 -19.88 -8.95
C ILE A 563 21.27 -18.42 -8.57
N THR A 564 22.13 -17.72 -9.31
CA THR A 564 22.38 -16.28 -9.08
C THR A 564 22.01 -15.40 -10.26
N ASP A 565 22.38 -15.75 -11.49
CA ASP A 565 22.21 -14.87 -12.66
C ASP A 565 21.96 -15.70 -13.92
N LEU A 566 20.70 -16.11 -14.13
CA LEU A 566 20.35 -17.14 -15.12
C LEU A 566 19.22 -16.69 -16.06
N LYS A 567 19.41 -16.94 -17.35
CA LYS A 567 18.36 -16.81 -18.38
C LYS A 567 17.81 -18.19 -18.77
N VAL A 568 16.54 -18.43 -18.51
CA VAL A 568 15.82 -19.61 -19.02
C VAL A 568 15.26 -19.24 -20.40
N SER A 569 15.73 -19.91 -21.45
CA SER A 569 15.17 -19.75 -22.81
C SER A 569 13.81 -20.43 -22.96
N GLU A 570 13.06 -20.14 -24.03
CA GLU A 570 11.75 -20.74 -24.37
C GLU A 570 11.67 -22.28 -24.32
N SER A 571 12.81 -22.98 -24.46
CA SER A 571 12.92 -24.45 -24.39
C SER A 571 13.63 -24.96 -23.13
N GLY A 572 13.89 -24.08 -22.17
CA GLY A 572 14.39 -24.43 -20.85
C GLY A 572 13.26 -24.73 -19.88
N HIS A 573 13.47 -25.74 -19.05
CA HIS A 573 12.65 -26.00 -17.86
C HIS A 573 13.61 -26.25 -16.71
N ILE A 574 13.48 -25.49 -15.63
CA ILE A 574 14.25 -25.65 -14.39
C ILE A 574 13.30 -26.01 -13.25
N ASP A 575 13.59 -27.11 -12.56
CA ASP A 575 12.77 -27.61 -11.45
C ASP A 575 13.55 -27.77 -10.15
N GLY A 576 13.04 -27.18 -9.07
CA GLY A 576 13.71 -27.15 -7.77
C GLY A 576 14.84 -26.12 -7.73
N GLY A 577 15.04 -25.47 -6.59
CA GLY A 577 16.23 -24.67 -6.32
C GLY A 577 15.97 -23.36 -5.58
N THR A 578 17.05 -22.61 -5.39
CA THR A 578 17.06 -21.36 -4.62
C THR A 578 17.63 -20.22 -5.46
N LEU A 579 16.91 -19.11 -5.62
CA LEU A 579 17.40 -17.93 -6.34
C LEU A 579 18.01 -16.91 -5.36
N LYS A 580 19.25 -16.49 -5.63
CA LYS A 580 20.00 -15.42 -4.93
C LYS A 580 20.62 -14.46 -5.95
N GLY A 581 19.78 -13.65 -6.57
CA GLY A 581 20.13 -12.70 -7.62
C GLY A 581 19.02 -12.60 -8.66
N THR A 582 19.38 -12.55 -9.95
CA THR A 582 18.48 -12.39 -11.09
C THR A 582 18.12 -13.71 -11.79
N LEU A 583 16.86 -13.85 -12.20
CA LEU A 583 16.38 -14.95 -13.05
C LEU A 583 15.45 -14.39 -14.13
N GLU A 584 15.88 -14.48 -15.39
CA GLU A 584 15.08 -14.07 -16.55
C GLU A 584 14.42 -15.32 -17.16
N ASN A 585 13.13 -15.53 -16.89
CA ASN A 585 12.38 -16.68 -17.35
C ASN A 585 11.59 -16.42 -18.65
N ASN A 586 12.02 -17.05 -19.74
CA ASN A 586 11.22 -17.20 -20.96
C ASN A 586 10.73 -18.65 -21.15
N GLY A 587 11.17 -19.59 -20.31
CA GLY A 587 10.79 -21.00 -20.31
C GLY A 587 9.88 -21.34 -19.13
N TRP A 588 10.11 -22.49 -18.50
CA TRP A 588 9.35 -22.94 -17.32
C TRP A 588 10.25 -22.95 -16.07
N VAL A 589 9.77 -22.38 -14.96
CA VAL A 589 10.45 -22.42 -13.63
C VAL A 589 9.48 -23.02 -12.61
N THR A 590 9.84 -24.12 -11.98
CA THR A 590 8.95 -24.82 -11.03
C THR A 590 9.65 -25.15 -9.71
N ASN A 591 8.92 -25.11 -8.59
CA ASN A 591 9.40 -25.55 -7.26
C ASN A 591 10.61 -24.72 -6.71
N PHE A 592 10.57 -23.39 -6.88
CA PHE A 592 11.67 -22.48 -6.49
C PHE A 592 11.42 -21.69 -5.20
N ILE A 593 12.51 -21.45 -4.45
CA ILE A 593 12.57 -20.46 -3.37
C ILE A 593 13.30 -19.21 -3.89
N LEU A 594 12.61 -18.06 -3.94
CA LEU A 594 13.19 -16.75 -4.21
C LEU A 594 13.60 -16.13 -2.87
N GLU A 595 14.90 -16.01 -2.62
CA GLU A 595 15.43 -15.46 -1.36
C GLU A 595 15.43 -13.92 -1.36
N SER A 596 15.58 -13.32 -0.18
CA SER A 596 15.48 -11.87 -0.02
C SER A 596 16.41 -11.08 -0.93
N GLY A 597 15.85 -10.09 -1.63
CA GLY A 597 16.53 -9.27 -2.63
C GLY A 597 16.66 -9.92 -4.02
N SER A 598 16.20 -11.16 -4.24
CA SER A 598 16.20 -11.77 -5.58
C SER A 598 15.10 -11.20 -6.49
N GLN A 599 15.36 -11.19 -7.81
CA GLN A 599 14.46 -10.66 -8.82
C GLN A 599 14.20 -11.72 -9.91
N LEU A 600 12.94 -12.10 -10.07
CA LEU A 600 12.46 -13.01 -11.13
C LEU A 600 11.65 -12.23 -12.15
N GLU A 601 12.23 -12.01 -13.33
CA GLU A 601 11.53 -11.44 -14.48
C GLU A 601 10.97 -12.57 -15.32
N ASN A 602 9.65 -12.62 -15.41
CA ASN A 602 8.92 -13.76 -15.95
C ASN A 602 8.13 -13.36 -17.20
N ASN A 603 8.62 -13.76 -18.37
CA ASN A 603 7.94 -13.63 -19.66
C ASN A 603 7.11 -14.87 -20.02
N SER A 604 7.00 -15.86 -19.12
CA SER A 604 6.50 -17.21 -19.44
C SER A 604 5.85 -17.87 -18.21
N TRP A 605 6.06 -19.16 -17.97
CA TRP A 605 5.33 -19.93 -16.93
C TRP A 605 6.17 -20.19 -15.69
N VAL A 606 5.57 -19.96 -14.52
CA VAL A 606 6.14 -20.36 -13.22
C VAL A 606 5.11 -21.11 -12.35
N ALA A 607 5.57 -21.98 -11.47
CA ALA A 607 4.72 -22.70 -10.53
C ALA A 607 5.43 -23.01 -9.19
N ASN A 608 4.64 -23.18 -8.13
CA ASN A 608 5.11 -23.64 -6.81
C ASN A 608 6.29 -22.79 -6.29
N LEU A 609 6.03 -21.50 -6.04
CA LEU A 609 7.05 -20.56 -5.58
C LEU A 609 6.87 -20.20 -4.11
N MET A 610 7.99 -20.18 -3.38
CA MET A 610 8.10 -19.46 -2.11
C MET A 610 8.91 -18.17 -2.34
N ILE A 611 8.32 -17.01 -2.08
CA ILE A 611 8.93 -15.70 -2.30
C ILE A 611 9.22 -15.06 -0.93
N LYS A 612 10.48 -14.80 -0.61
CA LYS A 612 10.91 -14.22 0.67
C LYS A 612 10.75 -12.69 0.72
N PRO A 613 10.83 -12.05 1.91
CA PRO A 613 10.74 -10.59 2.02
C PRO A 613 11.79 -9.91 1.13
N GLU A 614 11.45 -8.76 0.55
CA GLU A 614 12.29 -8.03 -0.43
C GLU A 614 12.57 -8.76 -1.77
N ALA A 615 12.18 -10.03 -1.95
CA ALA A 615 12.23 -10.66 -3.26
C ALA A 615 11.09 -10.13 -4.16
N VAL A 616 11.35 -10.00 -5.46
CA VAL A 616 10.40 -9.42 -6.42
C VAL A 616 10.19 -10.36 -7.62
N LEU A 617 8.94 -10.62 -7.97
CA LEU A 617 8.53 -11.36 -9.16
C LEU A 617 7.74 -10.42 -10.08
N ILE A 618 8.16 -10.32 -11.34
CA ILE A 618 7.57 -9.36 -12.30
C ILE A 618 7.12 -10.12 -13.55
N GLY A 619 5.83 -10.04 -13.87
CA GLY A 619 5.27 -10.49 -15.14
C GLY A 619 4.82 -11.96 -15.23
N GLY A 620 4.20 -12.26 -16.37
CA GLY A 620 3.98 -13.62 -16.89
C GLY A 620 2.95 -14.46 -16.12
N ILE A 621 2.94 -15.75 -16.42
CA ILE A 621 1.87 -16.68 -16.01
C ILE A 621 2.29 -17.45 -14.75
N LEU A 622 1.52 -17.29 -13.66
CA LEU A 622 1.77 -17.94 -12.37
C LEU A 622 0.74 -19.06 -12.15
N THR A 623 1.21 -20.26 -11.79
CA THR A 623 0.37 -21.46 -11.69
C THR A 623 0.57 -22.23 -10.38
N SER A 624 -0.31 -23.22 -10.15
CA SER A 624 -0.35 -24.03 -8.94
C SER A 624 -0.48 -23.18 -7.67
N TYR A 625 0.57 -23.06 -6.86
CA TYR A 625 0.51 -22.37 -5.57
C TYR A 625 1.68 -21.41 -5.41
N ILE A 626 1.42 -20.24 -4.82
CA ILE A 626 2.43 -19.25 -4.48
C ILE A 626 2.28 -18.86 -3.01
N ILE A 627 3.39 -18.85 -2.27
CA ILE A 627 3.46 -18.31 -0.91
C ILE A 627 4.47 -17.15 -0.96
N SER A 628 4.04 -15.95 -0.57
CA SER A 628 4.88 -14.76 -0.64
C SER A 628 4.94 -13.99 0.67
N GLU A 629 6.13 -13.50 0.95
CA GLU A 629 6.44 -12.43 1.90
C GLU A 629 7.06 -11.22 1.15
N GLY A 630 7.33 -11.37 -0.16
CA GLY A 630 7.85 -10.34 -1.08
C GLY A 630 6.79 -9.80 -2.04
N THR A 631 7.23 -9.26 -3.18
CA THR A 631 6.39 -8.46 -4.09
C THR A 631 6.14 -9.16 -5.43
N LEU A 632 4.91 -9.08 -5.94
CA LEU A 632 4.49 -9.59 -7.25
C LEU A 632 3.89 -8.46 -8.09
N ILE A 633 4.38 -8.26 -9.32
CA ILE A 633 4.03 -7.14 -10.19
C ILE A 633 3.57 -7.65 -11.57
N ASP A 634 2.48 -7.09 -12.10
CA ASP A 634 1.98 -7.32 -13.48
C ASP A 634 1.78 -8.81 -13.88
N ILE A 635 1.26 -9.63 -12.95
CA ILE A 635 1.11 -11.08 -13.08
C ILE A 635 -0.23 -11.53 -13.70
N ASP A 636 -0.20 -12.65 -14.43
CA ASP A 636 -1.36 -13.43 -14.87
C ASP A 636 -1.46 -14.72 -14.04
N PHE A 637 -2.23 -14.65 -12.94
CA PHE A 637 -2.42 -15.79 -12.05
C PHE A 637 -3.48 -16.76 -12.58
N ARG A 638 -3.10 -18.04 -12.73
CA ARG A 638 -3.95 -19.14 -13.19
C ARG A 638 -3.92 -20.36 -12.24
N GLY A 639 -3.27 -20.22 -11.08
CA GLY A 639 -3.15 -21.26 -10.07
C GLY A 639 -4.35 -21.38 -9.12
N ALA A 640 -4.16 -22.10 -8.01
CA ALA A 640 -5.16 -22.35 -6.98
C ALA A 640 -5.13 -21.34 -5.82
N PHE A 641 -3.96 -20.86 -5.38
CA PHE A 641 -3.86 -19.64 -4.57
C PHE A 641 -2.51 -18.93 -4.65
N VAL A 642 -2.53 -17.63 -4.34
CA VAL A 642 -1.39 -16.85 -3.82
C VAL A 642 -1.72 -16.50 -2.37
N ARG A 643 -0.77 -16.65 -1.43
CA ARG A 643 -0.94 -16.19 -0.04
C ARG A 643 0.20 -15.27 0.37
N GLY A 644 -0.14 -14.13 0.99
CA GLY A 644 0.83 -13.19 1.55
C GLY A 644 1.51 -12.30 0.50
N GLY A 645 2.31 -11.35 1.01
CA GLY A 645 3.13 -10.45 0.21
C GLY A 645 2.40 -9.23 -0.35
N TYR A 646 3.12 -8.49 -1.20
CA TYR A 646 2.65 -7.28 -1.85
C TYR A 646 2.28 -7.57 -3.30
N LEU A 647 1.13 -7.07 -3.76
CA LEU A 647 0.72 -7.10 -5.16
C LEU A 647 0.79 -5.68 -5.74
N GLY A 648 1.31 -5.54 -6.96
CA GLY A 648 1.50 -4.25 -7.64
C GLY A 648 1.16 -4.27 -9.14
N GLY A 649 0.81 -3.11 -9.69
CA GLY A 649 0.48 -2.97 -11.11
C GLY A 649 -0.84 -3.67 -11.50
N SER A 650 -0.85 -4.32 -12.67
CA SER A 650 -2.01 -4.98 -13.26
C SER A 650 -2.03 -6.49 -12.95
N ILE A 651 -2.79 -6.86 -11.93
CA ILE A 651 -2.92 -8.23 -11.43
C ILE A 651 -4.14 -8.89 -12.08
N PHE A 652 -3.92 -9.89 -12.93
CA PHE A 652 -4.99 -10.72 -13.49
C PHE A 652 -5.10 -12.04 -12.73
N ASN A 653 -6.33 -12.51 -12.51
CA ASN A 653 -6.62 -13.84 -12.00
C ASN A 653 -7.57 -14.57 -12.95
N ASN A 654 -6.96 -15.22 -13.95
CA ASN A 654 -7.61 -16.01 -14.99
C ASN A 654 -7.71 -17.50 -14.57
N SER A 655 -7.83 -17.79 -13.27
CA SER A 655 -7.83 -19.16 -12.76
C SER A 655 -9.13 -19.92 -13.05
N GLU A 656 -9.07 -20.89 -13.96
CA GLU A 656 -10.15 -21.84 -14.24
C GLU A 656 -10.48 -22.77 -13.03
N VAL A 657 -9.62 -22.82 -12.01
CA VAL A 657 -9.80 -23.66 -10.81
C VAL A 657 -10.41 -22.92 -9.60
N ASN A 658 -10.91 -21.70 -9.79
CA ASN A 658 -11.40 -20.78 -8.73
C ASN A 658 -10.28 -20.27 -7.81
N GLY A 659 -9.13 -19.96 -8.38
CA GLY A 659 -7.97 -19.45 -7.64
C GLY A 659 -8.21 -18.10 -6.97
N TYR A 660 -7.52 -17.86 -5.84
CA TYR A 660 -7.69 -16.67 -5.03
C TYR A 660 -6.37 -16.09 -4.50
N PHE A 661 -6.37 -14.79 -4.22
CA PHE A 661 -5.33 -14.16 -3.37
C PHE A 661 -5.80 -14.16 -1.91
N GLU A 662 -4.92 -14.49 -0.97
CA GLU A 662 -5.23 -14.60 0.47
C GLU A 662 -4.24 -13.80 1.33
N ASP A 663 -4.77 -12.96 2.23
CA ASP A 663 -3.98 -12.19 3.20
C ASP A 663 -2.87 -11.35 2.54
N VAL A 664 -3.23 -10.48 1.59
CA VAL A 664 -2.30 -9.71 0.73
C VAL A 664 -2.39 -8.19 0.93
N SER A 665 -1.26 -7.50 0.81
CA SER A 665 -1.20 -6.03 0.74
C SER A 665 -1.11 -5.55 -0.71
N LEU A 666 -1.77 -4.45 -1.05
CA LEU A 666 -1.86 -3.93 -2.41
C LEU A 666 -1.14 -2.57 -2.50
N MET A 667 -0.19 -2.47 -3.42
CA MET A 667 0.61 -1.26 -3.66
C MET A 667 -0.25 -0.11 -4.23
N PRO A 668 0.23 1.15 -4.19
CA PRO A 668 -0.42 2.30 -4.83
C PRO A 668 -0.98 2.00 -6.23
N ASN A 669 -2.26 2.31 -6.45
CA ASN A 669 -2.96 2.12 -7.73
C ASN A 669 -3.00 0.69 -8.31
N THR A 670 -2.74 -0.36 -7.51
CA THR A 670 -2.84 -1.76 -7.97
C THR A 670 -4.25 -2.06 -8.50
N ARG A 671 -4.32 -2.71 -9.67
CA ARG A 671 -5.58 -3.13 -10.30
C ARG A 671 -5.69 -4.66 -10.26
N ILE A 672 -6.71 -5.21 -9.58
CA ILE A 672 -6.98 -6.66 -9.56
C ILE A 672 -8.23 -6.99 -10.38
N ILE A 673 -8.08 -7.88 -11.35
CA ILE A 673 -9.12 -8.28 -12.30
C ILE A 673 -9.33 -9.79 -12.23
N GLY A 674 -10.55 -10.22 -11.93
CA GLY A 674 -10.97 -11.63 -12.01
C GLY A 674 -10.71 -12.48 -10.76
N GLY A 675 -11.19 -13.72 -10.80
CA GLY A 675 -11.01 -14.72 -9.74
C GLY A 675 -11.62 -14.29 -8.39
N ALA A 676 -10.86 -14.43 -7.31
CA ALA A 676 -11.34 -14.18 -5.95
C ALA A 676 -10.27 -13.63 -4.97
N LEU A 677 -10.75 -13.05 -3.87
CA LEU A 677 -9.97 -12.52 -2.74
C LEU A 677 -10.45 -13.10 -1.41
N LYS A 678 -9.55 -13.27 -0.45
CA LYS A 678 -9.82 -13.92 0.85
C LYS A 678 -8.98 -13.33 1.98
N GLY A 679 -9.54 -13.24 3.19
CA GLY A 679 -8.78 -12.86 4.39
C GLY A 679 -8.61 -11.35 4.51
N GLN A 680 -7.45 -10.87 4.97
CA GLN A 680 -7.14 -9.44 5.02
C GLN A 680 -6.66 -8.95 3.65
N ILE A 681 -7.29 -7.90 3.11
CA ILE A 681 -6.86 -7.24 1.88
C ILE A 681 -6.74 -5.75 2.16
N GLU A 682 -5.50 -5.24 2.19
CA GLU A 682 -5.20 -3.86 2.56
C GLU A 682 -4.52 -3.14 1.40
N GLY A 683 -5.14 -2.08 0.89
CA GLY A 683 -4.54 -1.19 -0.11
C GLY A 683 -3.76 -0.02 0.49
N ASP A 684 -3.11 0.73 -0.39
CA ASP A 684 -2.47 2.00 -0.04
C ASP A 684 -3.51 3.07 0.35
N PRO A 685 -3.35 3.78 1.49
CA PRO A 685 -4.32 4.76 1.97
C PRO A 685 -4.44 6.01 1.08
N GLN A 686 -3.36 6.45 0.42
CA GLN A 686 -3.37 7.65 -0.42
C GLN A 686 -3.82 7.35 -1.85
N TYR A 687 -3.48 6.17 -2.37
CA TYR A 687 -3.77 5.71 -3.74
C TYR A 687 -4.44 4.31 -3.76
N PRO A 688 -5.71 4.19 -3.34
CA PRO A 688 -6.42 2.92 -3.21
C PRO A 688 -6.40 2.02 -4.46
N ALA A 689 -6.25 0.72 -4.21
CA ALA A 689 -6.29 -0.31 -5.22
C ALA A 689 -7.69 -0.48 -5.83
N LEU A 690 -7.76 -0.77 -7.12
CA LEU A 690 -9.00 -1.03 -7.87
C LEU A 690 -9.28 -2.54 -7.94
N LEU A 691 -10.50 -2.95 -7.58
CA LEU A 691 -10.98 -4.34 -7.69
C LEU A 691 -12.08 -4.46 -8.74
N GLU A 692 -11.97 -5.42 -9.65
CA GLU A 692 -12.93 -5.62 -10.75
C GLU A 692 -13.20 -7.09 -11.08
N SER A 693 -14.44 -7.38 -11.48
CA SER A 693 -14.88 -8.68 -12.03
C SER A 693 -14.51 -9.91 -11.19
N LEU A 694 -14.39 -9.74 -9.88
CA LEU A 694 -13.89 -10.72 -8.92
C LEU A 694 -14.85 -10.95 -7.75
N LYS A 695 -14.62 -12.03 -7.00
CA LYS A 695 -15.41 -12.40 -5.83
C LYS A 695 -14.63 -12.25 -4.53
N VAL A 696 -15.12 -11.42 -3.61
CA VAL A 696 -14.57 -11.41 -2.24
C VAL A 696 -15.22 -12.54 -1.42
N MET A 697 -14.41 -13.33 -0.73
CA MET A 697 -14.88 -14.48 0.05
C MET A 697 -15.43 -14.04 1.41
N ARG A 698 -16.34 -14.85 1.97
CA ARG A 698 -16.97 -14.63 3.28
C ARG A 698 -15.94 -14.51 4.40
N ASN A 699 -16.16 -13.57 5.34
CA ASN A 699 -15.28 -13.23 6.45
C ASN A 699 -13.92 -12.63 6.03
N SER A 700 -13.83 -12.07 4.81
CA SER A 700 -12.69 -11.23 4.42
C SER A 700 -12.86 -9.81 4.94
N HIS A 701 -11.76 -9.09 5.05
CA HIS A 701 -11.68 -7.71 5.51
C HIS A 701 -10.97 -6.88 4.43
N LEU A 702 -11.57 -5.75 4.04
CA LEU A 702 -11.03 -4.83 3.04
C LEU A 702 -10.68 -3.49 3.70
N SER A 703 -9.55 -2.89 3.36
CA SER A 703 -9.20 -1.49 3.67
C SER A 703 -8.57 -0.79 2.47
N HIS A 704 -8.78 0.53 2.34
CA HIS A 704 -8.21 1.40 1.30
C HIS A 704 -8.36 0.85 -0.13
N ILE A 705 -9.61 0.58 -0.53
CA ILE A 705 -9.96 -0.16 -1.76
C ILE A 705 -11.10 0.53 -2.50
N ILE A 706 -10.96 0.66 -3.82
CA ILE A 706 -12.00 1.06 -4.76
C ILE A 706 -12.66 -0.19 -5.35
N ILE A 707 -13.92 -0.40 -5.00
CA ILE A 707 -14.77 -1.45 -5.56
C ILE A 707 -15.29 -0.97 -6.92
N GLY A 708 -14.77 -1.53 -8.01
CA GLY A 708 -15.14 -1.22 -9.39
C GLY A 708 -16.28 -2.09 -9.93
N SER A 709 -16.26 -2.31 -11.26
CA SER A 709 -17.27 -3.12 -11.95
C SER A 709 -17.29 -4.59 -11.50
N ASN A 710 -18.48 -5.20 -11.50
CA ASN A 710 -18.69 -6.65 -11.39
C ASN A 710 -18.09 -7.35 -10.14
N VAL A 711 -17.77 -6.63 -9.07
CA VAL A 711 -17.28 -7.23 -7.81
C VAL A 711 -18.44 -7.85 -7.00
N GLU A 712 -18.34 -9.14 -6.68
CA GLU A 712 -19.26 -9.81 -5.76
C GLU A 712 -18.83 -9.64 -4.30
N LEU A 713 -19.69 -9.00 -3.48
CA LEU A 713 -19.48 -8.80 -2.04
C LEU A 713 -20.58 -9.49 -1.22
N PRO A 714 -20.27 -10.60 -0.51
CA PRO A 714 -21.14 -11.19 0.50
C PRO A 714 -21.39 -10.28 1.71
N ASN A 715 -22.57 -10.43 2.34
CA ASN A 715 -22.99 -9.65 3.53
C ASN A 715 -22.09 -9.82 4.77
N ASP A 716 -21.19 -10.80 4.77
CA ASP A 716 -20.21 -11.12 5.81
C ASP A 716 -18.77 -10.81 5.39
N VAL A 717 -18.57 -9.91 4.42
CA VAL A 717 -17.31 -9.19 4.19
C VAL A 717 -17.31 -7.93 5.07
N THR A 718 -16.22 -7.70 5.78
CA THR A 718 -16.00 -6.45 6.54
C THR A 718 -15.40 -5.39 5.62
N LEU A 719 -16.09 -4.27 5.45
CA LEU A 719 -15.54 -3.08 4.78
C LEU A 719 -15.00 -2.15 5.88
N GLY A 720 -13.69 -1.94 5.89
CA GLY A 720 -12.99 -1.05 6.82
C GLY A 720 -12.80 0.36 6.25
N ASP A 721 -11.85 1.09 6.84
CA ASP A 721 -11.54 2.46 6.44
C ASP A 721 -10.97 2.54 5.00
N GLY A 722 -11.24 3.66 4.33
CA GLY A 722 -10.85 3.89 2.93
C GLY A 722 -11.55 3.01 1.88
N VAL A 723 -12.47 2.12 2.26
CA VAL A 723 -13.23 1.31 1.28
C VAL A 723 -14.37 2.12 0.67
N VAL A 724 -14.34 2.25 -0.65
CA VAL A 724 -15.28 3.04 -1.45
C VAL A 724 -15.74 2.25 -2.67
N LYS A 725 -16.77 2.73 -3.38
CA LYS A 725 -17.29 2.10 -4.60
C LYS A 725 -17.38 3.11 -5.73
N MET A 726 -17.04 2.68 -6.95
CA MET A 726 -17.33 3.45 -8.16
C MET A 726 -18.84 3.53 -8.41
N GLU A 727 -19.28 4.67 -8.91
CA GLU A 727 -20.69 5.01 -9.14
C GLU A 727 -20.97 5.15 -10.63
N ASN A 728 -22.23 4.95 -11.05
CA ASN A 728 -22.60 5.09 -12.45
C ASN A 728 -22.37 6.54 -12.94
N ALA A 729 -21.75 6.69 -14.12
CA ALA A 729 -21.71 7.94 -14.85
C ALA A 729 -23.08 8.28 -15.46
N VAL A 730 -23.22 9.52 -15.93
CA VAL A 730 -24.31 9.96 -16.82
C VAL A 730 -23.70 10.28 -18.19
N ALA A 731 -24.41 9.91 -19.26
CA ALA A 731 -24.03 10.24 -20.63
C ALA A 731 -25.14 11.08 -21.30
N ILE A 732 -24.73 12.13 -22.01
CA ILE A 732 -25.61 13.05 -22.75
C ILE A 732 -24.98 13.32 -24.11
N ASN A 733 -25.78 13.29 -25.18
CA ASN A 733 -25.34 13.70 -26.52
C ASN A 733 -26.30 14.77 -27.10
N PRO A 734 -26.06 15.30 -28.32
CA PRO A 734 -26.90 16.35 -28.91
C PRO A 734 -28.39 15.99 -29.13
N ALA A 735 -28.83 14.76 -28.85
CA ALA A 735 -30.23 14.34 -28.86
C ALA A 735 -30.84 14.16 -27.46
N GLY A 736 -30.04 14.14 -26.38
CA GLY A 736 -30.48 14.00 -24.99
C GLY A 736 -29.61 13.04 -24.17
N GLU A 737 -30.12 12.65 -22.99
CA GLU A 737 -29.54 11.59 -22.15
C GLU A 737 -29.48 10.24 -22.90
N VAL A 738 -28.41 9.48 -22.69
CA VAL A 738 -28.22 8.12 -23.22
C VAL A 738 -27.72 7.18 -22.11
N GLU A 739 -28.00 5.88 -22.25
CA GLU A 739 -27.51 4.87 -21.31
C GLU A 739 -25.99 4.68 -21.46
N THR A 740 -25.28 4.48 -20.34
CA THR A 740 -23.86 4.12 -20.32
C THR A 740 -23.56 3.12 -19.21
N GLN A 741 -22.51 2.32 -19.42
CA GLN A 741 -21.90 1.40 -18.48
C GLN A 741 -20.67 2.00 -17.78
N ALA A 742 -20.25 3.21 -18.17
CA ALA A 742 -19.11 3.88 -17.56
C ALA A 742 -19.32 4.09 -16.05
N LEU A 743 -18.29 3.80 -15.26
CA LEU A 743 -18.27 4.04 -13.82
C LEU A 743 -17.24 5.11 -13.49
N MET A 744 -17.50 5.92 -12.47
CA MET A 744 -16.62 7.00 -12.08
C MET A 744 -16.49 7.07 -10.55
N ILE A 745 -15.30 7.45 -10.10
CA ILE A 745 -15.04 7.83 -8.72
C ILE A 745 -14.03 8.97 -8.69
N GLY A 746 -14.11 9.80 -7.66
CA GLY A 746 -13.11 10.83 -7.40
C GLY A 746 -13.14 11.22 -5.94
N GLY A 747 -12.10 11.90 -5.51
CA GLY A 747 -11.89 12.28 -4.12
C GLY A 747 -10.63 13.12 -3.99
N SER A 748 -10.13 13.22 -2.76
CA SER A 748 -8.91 13.95 -2.48
C SER A 748 -8.14 13.40 -1.28
N SER A 749 -6.85 13.67 -1.29
CA SER A 749 -5.91 13.54 -0.18
C SER A 749 -5.58 14.95 0.33
N VAL A 750 -5.53 15.15 1.65
CA VAL A 750 -5.16 16.42 2.30
C VAL A 750 -3.89 16.20 3.11
N ASN A 751 -2.89 17.07 2.96
CA ASN A 751 -1.56 16.94 3.59
C ASN A 751 -0.93 15.54 3.40
N ASP A 752 -1.07 14.98 2.20
CA ASP A 752 -0.64 13.64 1.80
C ASP A 752 -1.22 12.46 2.62
N GLY A 753 -2.31 12.69 3.36
CA GLY A 753 -3.04 11.66 4.09
C GLY A 753 -4.05 10.85 3.24
N ASP A 754 -4.79 9.95 3.89
CA ASP A 754 -5.71 9.00 3.25
C ASP A 754 -6.77 9.64 2.34
N PHE A 755 -7.04 8.97 1.21
CA PHE A 755 -8.06 9.29 0.22
C PHE A 755 -9.47 9.33 0.81
N LYS A 756 -10.19 10.43 0.57
CA LYS A 756 -11.58 10.61 0.99
C LYS A 756 -12.40 11.25 -0.13
N LEU A 757 -13.64 10.79 -0.28
CA LEU A 757 -14.60 11.33 -1.26
C LEU A 757 -15.02 12.77 -0.93
N GLN A 758 -14.91 13.15 0.35
CA GLN A 758 -15.23 14.47 0.87
C GLN A 758 -14.16 14.87 1.90
N ASN A 759 -13.65 16.11 1.84
CA ASN A 759 -12.69 16.65 2.81
C ASN A 759 -13.09 18.03 3.34
N GLU A 760 -12.69 18.31 4.58
CA GLU A 760 -12.68 19.66 5.18
C GLU A 760 -11.21 20.02 5.48
N LEU A 761 -10.78 21.21 5.08
CA LEU A 761 -9.38 21.65 5.16
C LEU A 761 -9.27 23.16 5.33
N SER A 762 -8.19 23.64 5.97
CA SER A 762 -7.84 25.06 6.03
C SER A 762 -7.08 25.52 4.78
N ARG A 763 -6.98 26.83 4.57
CA ARG A 763 -6.22 27.44 3.47
C ARG A 763 -4.70 27.23 3.56
N SER A 764 -4.21 26.73 4.70
CA SER A 764 -2.81 26.32 4.90
C SER A 764 -2.54 24.85 4.58
N ASP A 765 -3.57 24.04 4.29
CA ASP A 765 -3.40 22.63 3.99
C ASP A 765 -3.18 22.40 2.49
N SER A 766 -2.32 21.44 2.15
CA SER A 766 -2.19 20.95 0.77
C SER A 766 -3.35 20.02 0.44
N ILE A 767 -3.79 20.01 -0.81
CA ILE A 767 -4.79 19.07 -1.31
C ILE A 767 -4.40 18.57 -2.71
N THR A 768 -4.47 17.24 -2.87
CA THR A 768 -4.38 16.57 -4.17
C THR A 768 -5.75 15.97 -4.48
N ILE A 769 -6.34 16.37 -5.60
CA ILE A 769 -7.67 16.00 -6.08
C ILE A 769 -7.50 15.11 -7.32
N TYR A 770 -8.11 13.93 -7.30
CA TYR A 770 -8.04 13.01 -8.42
C TYR A 770 -9.36 12.29 -8.69
N SER A 771 -9.47 11.80 -9.92
CA SER A 771 -10.57 10.96 -10.38
C SER A 771 -10.07 9.75 -11.16
N ARG A 772 -10.92 8.72 -11.20
CA ARG A 772 -10.73 7.46 -11.90
C ARG A 772 -12.01 7.15 -12.67
N ILE A 773 -11.90 7.06 -13.99
CA ILE A 773 -12.99 6.76 -14.91
C ILE A 773 -12.78 5.35 -15.45
N GLN A 774 -13.71 4.45 -15.18
CA GLN A 774 -13.86 3.23 -15.98
C GLN A 774 -14.70 3.59 -17.21
N VAL A 775 -14.07 3.56 -18.38
CA VAL A 775 -14.63 4.06 -19.64
C VAL A 775 -15.72 3.11 -20.16
N GLU A 776 -16.70 3.67 -20.88
CA GLU A 776 -17.71 2.92 -21.61
C GLU A 776 -17.04 1.96 -22.61
N PRO A 777 -17.30 0.64 -22.60
CA PRO A 777 -16.64 -0.31 -23.51
C PRO A 777 -16.80 0.01 -25.01
N ALA A 778 -17.83 0.77 -25.40
CA ALA A 778 -18.02 1.26 -26.76
C ALA A 778 -17.19 2.52 -27.12
N HIS A 779 -16.58 3.19 -26.13
CA HIS A 779 -15.79 4.42 -26.30
C HIS A 779 -14.27 4.21 -26.17
N ILE A 780 -13.82 3.05 -25.67
CA ILE A 780 -12.40 2.68 -25.59
C ILE A 780 -11.78 2.71 -27.00
N GLY A 781 -10.61 3.34 -27.14
CA GLY A 781 -9.91 3.52 -28.42
C GLY A 781 -10.37 4.73 -29.25
N LEU A 782 -11.30 5.55 -28.74
CA LEU A 782 -11.71 6.80 -29.39
C LEU A 782 -10.95 8.00 -28.85
N ARG A 783 -10.70 9.00 -29.70
CA ARG A 783 -10.17 10.31 -29.30
C ARG A 783 -11.23 11.08 -28.51
N ALA A 784 -10.82 11.74 -27.44
CA ALA A 784 -11.70 12.43 -26.51
C ALA A 784 -11.06 13.67 -25.88
N GLU A 785 -11.90 14.54 -25.32
CA GLU A 785 -11.55 15.72 -24.56
C GLU A 785 -11.97 15.52 -23.10
N ILE A 786 -11.03 15.54 -22.14
CA ILE A 786 -11.35 15.57 -20.72
C ILE A 786 -11.96 16.94 -20.38
N LEU A 787 -13.06 16.91 -19.63
CA LEU A 787 -13.77 18.09 -19.15
C LEU A 787 -13.77 18.10 -17.61
N ILE A 788 -13.43 19.25 -17.02
CA ILE A 788 -13.50 19.50 -15.58
C ILE A 788 -14.33 20.77 -15.35
N CYS A 789 -15.33 20.70 -14.46
CA CYS A 789 -16.04 21.89 -14.00
C CYS A 789 -16.36 21.79 -12.51
N ALA A 790 -16.50 22.92 -11.80
CA ALA A 790 -16.73 22.94 -10.37
C ALA A 790 -17.80 23.97 -9.97
N ALA A 791 -18.73 23.55 -9.12
CA ALA A 791 -19.67 24.44 -8.46
C ALA A 791 -19.04 24.98 -7.17
N TYR A 792 -18.76 26.29 -7.13
CA TYR A 792 -18.17 26.98 -5.98
C TYR A 792 -19.22 27.79 -5.20
N LYS A 793 -19.16 27.70 -3.87
CA LYS A 793 -20.09 28.39 -2.97
C LYS A 793 -19.38 28.95 -1.72
N PRO A 794 -19.20 30.29 -1.61
CA PRO A 794 -18.54 30.91 -0.46
C PRO A 794 -19.26 30.66 0.87
N LEU A 795 -18.50 30.27 1.92
CA LEU A 795 -19.04 30.06 3.27
C LEU A 795 -19.67 31.34 3.85
N THR A 796 -19.17 32.50 3.46
CA THR A 796 -19.65 33.83 3.86
C THR A 796 -21.01 34.22 3.24
N SER A 797 -21.53 33.45 2.28
CA SER A 797 -22.78 33.78 1.56
C SER A 797 -23.63 32.54 1.19
N PRO A 798 -24.02 31.69 2.17
CA PRO A 798 -24.59 30.36 1.92
C PRO A 798 -26.00 30.36 1.28
N ARG A 799 -26.61 31.54 1.10
CA ARG A 799 -27.89 31.75 0.39
C ARG A 799 -27.74 32.22 -1.07
N ARG A 800 -26.53 32.49 -1.55
CA ARG A 800 -26.31 32.65 -3.00
C ARG A 800 -26.46 31.29 -3.69
N LYS A 801 -26.83 31.32 -4.98
CA LYS A 801 -26.54 30.21 -5.88
C LYS A 801 -25.01 29.95 -5.89
N PRO A 802 -24.55 28.72 -6.18
CA PRO A 802 -23.17 28.52 -6.56
C PRO A 802 -22.83 29.32 -7.83
N LEU A 803 -21.54 29.57 -8.04
CA LEU A 803 -20.98 29.94 -9.33
C LEU A 803 -20.34 28.69 -9.94
N PHE A 804 -20.50 28.50 -11.23
CA PHE A 804 -19.90 27.37 -11.94
C PHE A 804 -18.63 27.83 -12.66
N TYR A 805 -17.57 27.06 -12.53
CA TYR A 805 -16.27 27.30 -13.16
C TYR A 805 -15.85 26.08 -13.97
N MET A 806 -14.96 26.29 -14.93
CA MET A 806 -14.34 25.26 -15.76
C MET A 806 -12.87 25.63 -16.01
N ILE A 807 -12.02 24.64 -16.26
CA ILE A 807 -10.57 24.81 -16.42
C ILE A 807 -10.13 24.25 -17.77
N ASP A 808 -9.28 24.99 -18.47
CA ASP A 808 -8.82 24.65 -19.82
C ASP A 808 -7.41 24.01 -19.86
N THR A 809 -6.85 23.83 -21.06
CA THR A 809 -5.52 23.25 -21.30
C THR A 809 -4.34 24.11 -20.85
N GLU A 810 -4.56 25.38 -20.47
CA GLU A 810 -3.52 26.27 -19.92
C GLU A 810 -3.67 26.43 -18.39
N ASP A 811 -4.45 25.56 -17.75
CA ASP A 811 -4.89 25.61 -16.35
C ASP A 811 -5.70 26.88 -15.98
N ASP A 812 -6.21 27.62 -16.98
CA ASP A 812 -6.87 28.91 -16.78
C ASP A 812 -8.35 28.72 -16.37
N ILE A 813 -8.81 29.44 -15.35
CA ILE A 813 -10.13 29.21 -14.72
C ILE A 813 -11.19 30.16 -15.28
N HIS A 814 -12.12 29.62 -16.06
CA HIS A 814 -13.22 30.34 -16.70
C HIS A 814 -14.53 30.19 -15.93
N LEU A 815 -15.41 31.19 -16.02
CA LEU A 815 -16.79 31.10 -15.54
C LEU A 815 -17.64 30.34 -16.57
N TRP A 816 -18.29 29.25 -16.16
CA TRP A 816 -19.19 28.47 -17.00
C TRP A 816 -20.64 28.99 -16.90
N ASP A 817 -21.39 28.91 -18.00
CA ASP A 817 -22.76 29.43 -18.13
C ASP A 817 -23.87 28.37 -17.98
N GLU A 818 -23.51 27.20 -17.43
CA GLU A 818 -24.38 26.02 -17.26
C GLU A 818 -24.80 25.32 -18.58
N GLU A 819 -24.22 25.68 -19.74
CA GLU A 819 -24.47 25.05 -21.06
C GLU A 819 -23.34 24.07 -21.46
N ILE A 820 -23.66 22.79 -21.66
CA ILE A 820 -22.69 21.70 -21.89
C ILE A 820 -21.88 21.93 -23.18
N ALA A 821 -22.50 22.53 -24.20
CA ALA A 821 -21.83 22.87 -25.45
C ALA A 821 -20.71 23.93 -25.30
N ASN A 822 -20.66 24.66 -24.18
CA ASN A 822 -19.69 25.72 -23.90
C ASN A 822 -18.56 25.27 -22.94
N LEU A 823 -18.53 24.00 -22.52
CA LEU A 823 -17.46 23.47 -21.66
C LEU A 823 -16.11 23.46 -22.42
N VAL A 824 -15.10 24.09 -21.83
CA VAL A 824 -13.71 24.05 -22.32
C VAL A 824 -13.04 22.70 -22.05
N THR A 825 -12.05 22.38 -22.87
CA THR A 825 -11.25 21.14 -22.77
C THR A 825 -10.11 21.34 -21.78
N PHE A 826 -10.03 20.49 -20.75
CA PHE A 826 -8.93 20.47 -19.79
C PHE A 826 -7.72 19.71 -20.35
N ARG A 827 -7.96 18.63 -21.11
CA ARG A 827 -6.91 17.82 -21.74
C ARG A 827 -7.44 17.06 -22.95
N GLU A 828 -6.68 17.00 -24.04
CA GLU A 828 -6.98 16.07 -25.14
C GLU A 828 -6.37 14.68 -24.87
N ILE A 829 -7.09 13.62 -25.23
CA ILE A 829 -6.63 12.23 -25.20
C ILE A 829 -6.85 11.61 -26.59
N GLU A 830 -5.78 11.20 -27.26
CA GLU A 830 -5.81 10.61 -28.61
C GLU A 830 -6.58 9.27 -28.69
N SER A 831 -6.66 8.53 -27.59
CA SER A 831 -7.34 7.23 -27.50
C SER A 831 -7.65 6.91 -26.05
N LEU A 832 -8.92 6.95 -25.65
CA LEU A 832 -9.38 6.52 -24.32
C LEU A 832 -8.98 5.08 -24.01
N TRP A 833 -8.46 4.84 -22.82
CA TRP A 833 -8.17 3.50 -22.28
C TRP A 833 -9.37 2.93 -21.52
N GLU A 834 -9.23 1.72 -20.97
CA GLU A 834 -10.29 1.08 -20.16
C GLU A 834 -10.50 1.79 -18.81
N ILE A 835 -9.39 2.21 -18.19
CA ILE A 835 -9.34 3.04 -16.99
C ILE A 835 -8.55 4.31 -17.35
N GLU A 836 -9.12 5.47 -17.05
CA GLU A 836 -8.45 6.77 -17.15
C GLU A 836 -8.32 7.37 -15.74
N ASP A 837 -7.08 7.53 -15.27
CA ASP A 837 -6.74 8.16 -13.99
C ASP A 837 -6.28 9.59 -14.22
N ILE A 838 -7.00 10.55 -13.62
CA ILE A 838 -6.84 11.98 -13.87
C ILE A 838 -6.60 12.68 -12.53
N GLU A 839 -5.37 13.14 -12.31
CA GLU A 839 -5.12 14.18 -11.32
C GLU A 839 -5.71 15.50 -11.85
N ILE A 840 -6.65 16.06 -11.08
CA ILE A 840 -7.42 17.26 -11.44
C ILE A 840 -6.72 18.52 -10.92
N TYR A 841 -6.14 18.44 -9.72
CA TYR A 841 -5.49 19.56 -9.04
C TYR A 841 -4.56 19.04 -7.94
N SER A 842 -3.36 19.60 -7.79
CA SER A 842 -2.56 19.45 -6.58
C SER A 842 -1.96 20.80 -6.19
N GLY A 843 -2.34 21.31 -5.02
CA GLY A 843 -2.07 22.68 -4.61
C GLY A 843 -2.73 23.07 -3.29
N PHE A 844 -3.01 24.37 -3.13
CA PHE A 844 -3.53 25.00 -1.92
C PHE A 844 -4.64 25.98 -2.36
N PHE A 845 -5.77 26.04 -1.65
CA PHE A 845 -6.84 26.98 -1.98
C PHE A 845 -6.74 28.28 -1.18
N ASP A 846 -6.71 29.42 -1.87
CA ASP A 846 -6.57 30.74 -1.25
C ASP A 846 -7.90 31.37 -0.81
N PHE A 847 -9.03 30.67 -0.94
CA PHE A 847 -10.40 31.12 -0.67
C PHE A 847 -11.15 30.22 0.34
N THR A 848 -12.22 30.71 0.97
CA THR A 848 -13.11 29.88 1.83
C THR A 848 -14.50 29.63 1.21
N GLY A 849 -14.87 28.35 1.11
CA GLY A 849 -16.09 27.91 0.43
C GLY A 849 -16.24 26.40 0.35
N VAL A 850 -17.38 25.95 -0.16
CA VAL A 850 -17.57 24.57 -0.63
C VAL A 850 -17.33 24.54 -2.13
N LEU A 851 -16.59 23.54 -2.58
CA LEU A 851 -16.31 23.23 -3.99
C LEU A 851 -16.85 21.83 -4.28
N ASN A 852 -17.73 21.70 -5.26
CA ASN A 852 -18.29 20.42 -5.73
C ASN A 852 -17.84 20.20 -7.18
N ILE A 853 -16.91 19.29 -7.43
CA ILE A 853 -16.23 19.10 -8.72
C ILE A 853 -16.87 17.98 -9.53
N TYR A 854 -17.14 18.27 -10.80
CA TYR A 854 -17.51 17.33 -11.84
C TYR A 854 -16.35 17.11 -12.81
N PHE A 855 -16.22 15.89 -13.31
CA PHE A 855 -15.21 15.45 -14.26
C PHE A 855 -15.82 14.46 -15.25
N GLY A 856 -15.24 14.38 -16.45
CA GLY A 856 -15.73 13.50 -17.49
C GLY A 856 -14.94 13.63 -18.79
N TYR A 857 -15.47 13.06 -19.86
CA TYR A 857 -14.90 13.15 -21.21
C TYR A 857 -15.97 13.45 -22.26
N ARG A 858 -15.56 14.08 -23.36
CA ARG A 858 -16.37 14.38 -24.55
C ARG A 858 -15.77 13.74 -25.79
N LEU A 859 -16.61 13.11 -26.60
CA LEU A 859 -16.24 12.51 -27.89
C LEU A 859 -16.43 13.49 -29.05
N GLU A 860 -15.78 13.21 -30.19
CA GLU A 860 -15.89 14.01 -31.42
C GLU A 860 -17.32 14.13 -32.00
N ASP A 861 -18.26 13.26 -31.58
CA ASP A 861 -19.68 13.35 -31.97
C ASP A 861 -20.54 14.26 -31.06
N GLY A 862 -19.93 14.82 -30.01
CA GLY A 862 -20.59 15.66 -29.01
C GLY A 862 -21.20 14.91 -27.83
N THR A 863 -21.00 13.58 -27.72
CA THR A 863 -21.38 12.81 -26.53
C THR A 863 -20.45 13.15 -25.37
N VAL A 864 -21.01 13.57 -24.24
CA VAL A 864 -20.32 13.85 -22.97
C VAL A 864 -20.71 12.80 -21.93
N VAL A 865 -19.73 12.23 -21.25
CA VAL A 865 -19.92 11.25 -20.17
C VAL A 865 -19.23 11.77 -18.91
N TYR A 866 -19.94 11.87 -17.78
CA TYR A 866 -19.48 12.57 -16.58
C TYR A 866 -20.05 11.99 -15.27
N ASN A 867 -19.45 12.37 -14.14
CA ASN A 867 -19.80 11.85 -12.81
C ASN A 867 -21.11 12.41 -12.24
N LEU A 868 -21.94 11.55 -11.63
CA LEU A 868 -23.16 11.99 -10.93
C LEU A 868 -22.90 12.46 -9.48
N LYS A 869 -21.91 11.86 -8.79
CA LYS A 869 -21.45 12.32 -7.46
C LYS A 869 -20.19 13.15 -7.62
N THR A 870 -20.23 14.36 -7.08
CA THR A 870 -19.12 15.31 -7.09
C THR A 870 -18.00 14.90 -6.14
N ILE A 871 -16.79 15.39 -6.43
CA ILE A 871 -15.72 15.48 -5.43
C ILE A 871 -15.99 16.71 -4.57
N ASP A 872 -16.07 16.56 -3.26
CA ASP A 872 -16.44 17.65 -2.36
C ASP A 872 -15.27 18.11 -1.49
N ALA A 873 -14.89 19.38 -1.60
CA ALA A 873 -13.91 20.02 -0.72
C ALA A 873 -14.56 21.20 0.02
N THR A 874 -14.40 21.26 1.33
CA THR A 874 -14.86 22.37 2.18
C THR A 874 -13.67 23.11 2.76
N ILE A 875 -13.33 24.25 2.16
CA ILE A 875 -12.20 25.09 2.56
C ILE A 875 -12.66 26.07 3.64
N ILE A 876 -12.15 25.89 4.85
CA ILE A 876 -12.34 26.78 6.01
C ILE A 876 -11.15 27.75 6.14
N GLU A 877 -11.23 28.70 7.09
CA GLU A 877 -10.20 29.75 7.27
C GLU A 877 -8.84 29.20 7.70
#